data_AF-A0A0G2DXC3-F1
#
_entry.id   AF-A0A0G2DXC3-F1
#
_cell.length_a   1.000
_cell.length_b   1.000
_cell.length_c   1.000
_cell.angle_alpha   90.00
_cell.angle_beta   90.00
_cell.angle_gamma   90.00
#
_symmetry.space_group_name_H-M   'P 1'
#
loop_
_entity.id
_entity.type
_entity.pdbx_description
1 polymer ?
#
loop_
_entity_poly.entity_id
_entity_poly.type
_entity_poly.pdbx_seq_one_letter_code
_entity_poly.pdbx_strand_id
1 'polypeptide(L)'
;MKLRSGSRTNGPPASSLAGLYDLPPELLDWVISYADQVDLLNLSLVCKSINKLVAAHLYSEYINTNLQYRRHLSNFLLIVSKHANLAHHVRRVELGVWNTKLVYLHPGFRKDVPKLPDDMFDSFVAAAKQSGLVHQDQDCEHLRPIKKNNELWCEYGSTYDSDGFDSDDLDEVDSDLSESVSSTPSRRPKPHDDVEFLRCLKHGLEDPQVILLLSKLPRLQELSLRGPHMSQGLSWDKLCANSLRSLTKLKLAGNSSDSTWDIAELNTVIQLPSLRELHGYMATSDEWDDVIKKSLQVEPKSLSLTHIYLERCALGPKTIKNLVQGCKALEAFSYVAGGRYVGYEQFRAKEAKEHLLRHKTTLKYLALDLSHWDFPRNFTSFRSMADFTSLEKVVMDYGTLRWKPTHFLAAPATMMEEDNHSDGEDVDNGNIHVANTQPPLPDLLPASLKELVIFQAPPVIVENLVAFETSRTDQHPHLRSVKIHASKRKVARLDDHKRLPDLFRERGIEYAEPPVDMTFPIPQMHDWIMDARTRRMTRWDPQAGKYQSFATRPGYRRFCEQVLREDPTASGGPLDTATDFVNGVEDDLISYLDEQYEDELEGEASVFHGHGFAPESLEAFEMIMGYDPPMPGLPFADEDVDALDGSDVDFDDEVESEGSYGSLTSEEIDHDDDLEDDFDEDGLDSELDYSDGDSLEGRRNESMAYYEWDCFY
;
A
#
# COMPACT_ATOMS: atom_id res chain seq x y z
N MET A 1 24.34 -36.46 -19.89
CA MET A 1 24.99 -36.35 -21.22
C MET A 1 26.43 -36.85 -21.14
N LYS A 2 26.83 -37.88 -21.89
CA LYS A 2 28.22 -38.37 -21.90
C LYS A 2 29.01 -37.63 -22.99
N LEU A 3 29.85 -36.68 -22.59
CA LEU A 3 30.85 -36.07 -23.47
C LEU A 3 31.88 -37.15 -23.83
N ARG A 4 31.83 -37.63 -25.08
CA ARG A 4 32.81 -38.58 -25.61
C ARG A 4 34.16 -37.89 -25.77
N SER A 5 35.00 -38.00 -24.75
CA SER A 5 36.45 -37.83 -24.85
C SER A 5 36.97 -38.74 -25.96
N GLY A 6 37.65 -38.14 -26.94
CA GLY A 6 37.98 -38.73 -28.22
C GLY A 6 38.83 -40.00 -28.12
N SER A 7 38.21 -41.14 -28.45
CA SER A 7 38.92 -42.32 -28.93
C SER A 7 38.88 -42.29 -30.45
N ARG A 8 40.02 -41.96 -31.07
CA ARG A 8 40.25 -42.04 -32.52
C ARG A 8 40.17 -43.51 -32.94
N THR A 9 38.98 -43.99 -33.23
CA THR A 9 38.78 -45.25 -33.94
C THR A 9 38.28 -44.91 -35.34
N ASN A 10 39.03 -45.37 -36.35
CA ASN A 10 38.77 -45.15 -37.78
C ASN A 10 37.53 -45.95 -38.23
N GLY A 11 36.36 -45.60 -37.69
CA GLY A 11 35.06 -46.08 -38.17
C GLY A 11 34.50 -45.17 -39.28
N PRO A 12 33.59 -45.69 -40.12
CA PRO A 12 32.90 -44.89 -41.14
C PRO A 12 32.20 -43.68 -40.49
N PRO A 13 31.99 -42.57 -41.23
CA PRO A 13 31.41 -41.35 -40.68
C PRO A 13 30.00 -41.64 -40.15
N ALA A 14 29.91 -41.96 -38.87
CA ALA A 14 28.66 -42.04 -38.15
C ALA A 14 28.01 -40.67 -38.30
N SER A 15 26.83 -40.64 -38.93
CA SER A 15 25.96 -39.46 -38.98
C SER A 15 26.00 -38.80 -37.62
N SER A 16 26.63 -37.63 -37.53
CA SER A 16 26.74 -36.87 -36.29
C SER A 16 25.33 -36.62 -35.82
N LEU A 17 24.90 -37.33 -34.76
CA LEU A 17 23.63 -37.08 -34.11
C LEU A 17 23.66 -35.62 -33.69
N ALA A 18 22.79 -34.81 -34.29
CA ALA A 18 22.64 -33.41 -33.96
C ALA A 18 22.38 -33.33 -32.44
N GLY A 19 23.33 -32.75 -31.72
CA GLY A 19 23.24 -32.53 -30.30
C GLY A 19 22.50 -31.23 -29.98
N LEU A 20 22.20 -31.02 -28.70
CA LEU A 20 21.57 -29.79 -28.24
C LEU A 20 22.41 -28.53 -28.60
N TYR A 21 23.73 -28.67 -28.73
CA TYR A 21 24.64 -27.59 -29.15
C TYR A 21 24.55 -27.21 -30.63
N ASP A 22 23.90 -28.05 -31.45
CA ASP A 22 23.70 -27.77 -32.87
C ASP A 22 22.45 -26.91 -33.10
N LEU A 23 21.67 -26.64 -32.03
CA LEU A 23 20.55 -25.71 -32.09
C LEU A 23 21.05 -24.24 -32.05
N PRO A 24 20.44 -23.35 -32.85
CA PRO A 24 20.64 -21.92 -32.74
C PRO A 24 20.42 -21.41 -31.30
N PRO A 25 21.26 -20.48 -30.80
CA PRO A 25 21.14 -19.92 -29.45
C PRO A 25 19.76 -19.36 -29.15
N GLU A 26 19.08 -18.77 -30.14
CA GLU A 26 17.74 -18.17 -30.00
C GLU A 26 16.67 -19.24 -29.73
N LEU A 27 16.79 -20.42 -30.37
CA LEU A 27 15.88 -21.53 -30.10
C LEU A 27 16.14 -22.16 -28.73
N LEU A 28 17.42 -22.25 -28.33
CA LEU A 28 17.77 -22.70 -26.98
C LEU A 28 17.26 -21.73 -25.93
N ASP A 29 17.44 -20.43 -26.13
CA ASP A 29 16.95 -19.37 -25.24
C ASP A 29 15.42 -19.45 -25.09
N TRP A 30 14.71 -19.63 -26.21
CA TRP A 30 13.26 -19.83 -26.20
C TRP A 30 12.85 -21.08 -25.43
N VAL A 31 13.52 -22.23 -25.63
CA VAL A 31 13.24 -23.46 -24.86
C VAL A 31 13.52 -23.27 -23.37
N ILE A 32 14.64 -22.62 -23.03
CA ILE A 32 15.05 -22.34 -21.65
C ILE A 32 14.04 -21.43 -20.95
N SER A 33 13.39 -20.50 -21.67
CA SER A 33 12.40 -19.58 -21.10
C SER A 33 11.15 -20.26 -20.50
N TYR A 34 10.91 -21.55 -20.81
CA TYR A 34 9.83 -22.34 -20.22
C TYR A 34 10.26 -23.15 -19.00
N ALA A 35 11.56 -23.19 -18.66
CA ALA A 35 12.06 -23.92 -17.51
C ALA A 35 11.84 -23.14 -16.21
N ASP A 36 11.50 -23.84 -15.13
CA ASP A 36 11.43 -23.23 -13.79
C ASP A 36 12.83 -23.02 -13.20
N GLN A 37 12.92 -22.33 -12.06
CA GLN A 37 14.21 -22.02 -11.42
C GLN A 37 15.03 -23.27 -11.04
N VAL A 38 14.37 -24.38 -10.71
CA VAL A 38 15.04 -25.64 -10.34
C VAL A 38 15.64 -26.29 -11.58
N ASP A 39 14.90 -26.34 -12.67
CA ASP A 39 15.35 -26.83 -13.96
C ASP A 39 16.46 -25.95 -14.54
N LEU A 40 16.36 -24.63 -14.42
CA LEU A 40 17.41 -23.69 -14.80
C LEU A 40 18.70 -23.97 -14.01
N LEU A 41 18.62 -24.15 -12.69
CA LEU A 41 19.79 -24.50 -11.89
C LEU A 41 20.42 -25.83 -12.37
N ASN A 42 19.61 -26.86 -12.61
CA ASN A 42 20.09 -28.15 -13.13
C ASN A 42 20.75 -28.01 -14.51
N LEU A 43 20.15 -27.22 -15.41
CA LEU A 43 20.69 -26.95 -16.74
C LEU A 43 22.02 -26.18 -16.69
N SER A 44 22.17 -25.26 -15.72
CA SER A 44 23.41 -24.50 -15.52
C SER A 44 24.61 -25.40 -15.23
N LEU A 45 24.37 -26.57 -14.61
CA LEU A 45 25.40 -27.55 -14.25
C LEU A 45 25.81 -28.47 -15.41
N VAL A 46 25.06 -28.49 -16.52
CA VAL A 46 25.31 -29.42 -17.64
C VAL A 46 26.63 -29.09 -18.35
N CYS A 47 26.85 -27.83 -18.72
CA CYS A 47 28.08 -27.37 -19.34
C CYS A 47 28.22 -25.84 -19.34
N LYS A 48 29.43 -25.34 -19.62
CA LYS A 48 29.74 -23.90 -19.68
C LYS A 48 28.95 -23.12 -20.73
N SER A 49 28.65 -23.71 -21.89
CA SER A 49 27.93 -23.02 -22.97
C SER A 49 26.46 -22.81 -22.63
N ILE A 50 25.81 -23.86 -22.11
CA ILE A 50 24.42 -23.79 -21.65
C ILE A 50 24.33 -22.86 -20.45
N ASN A 51 25.29 -22.94 -19.51
CA ASN A 51 25.33 -22.03 -18.36
C ASN A 51 25.30 -20.55 -18.77
N LYS A 52 26.00 -20.16 -19.85
CA LYS A 52 25.95 -18.76 -20.33
C LYS A 52 24.56 -18.30 -20.78
N LEU A 53 23.78 -19.19 -21.40
CA LEU A 53 22.40 -18.89 -21.82
C LEU A 53 21.46 -18.91 -20.61
N VAL A 54 21.58 -19.95 -19.78
CA VAL A 54 20.77 -20.15 -18.58
C VAL A 54 20.98 -19.05 -17.55
N ALA A 55 22.20 -18.54 -17.37
CA ALA A 55 22.49 -17.50 -16.39
C ALA A 55 21.63 -16.24 -16.60
N ALA A 56 21.28 -15.90 -17.83
CA ALA A 56 20.41 -14.76 -18.09
C ALA A 56 18.99 -14.95 -17.52
N HIS A 57 18.48 -16.19 -17.52
CA HIS A 57 17.16 -16.55 -16.97
C HIS A 57 17.23 -16.83 -15.47
N LEU A 58 18.31 -17.47 -15.00
CA LEU A 58 18.51 -17.75 -13.57
C LEU A 58 18.58 -16.45 -12.75
N TYR A 59 19.22 -15.42 -13.31
CA TYR A 59 19.36 -14.10 -12.68
C TYR A 59 18.29 -13.09 -13.14
N SER A 60 17.30 -13.48 -13.95
CA SER A 60 16.29 -12.50 -14.40
C SER A 60 15.36 -12.04 -13.29
N GLU A 61 15.21 -12.85 -12.25
CA GLU A 61 14.34 -12.58 -11.12
C GLU A 61 15.09 -12.76 -9.80
N TYR A 62 14.91 -11.81 -8.89
CA TYR A 62 15.38 -11.91 -7.51
C TYR A 62 14.20 -11.77 -6.56
N ILE A 63 13.99 -12.77 -5.71
CA ILE A 63 12.86 -12.84 -4.79
C ILE A 63 13.40 -13.05 -3.37
N ASN A 64 13.11 -12.11 -2.48
CA ASN A 64 13.49 -12.12 -1.06
C ASN A 64 12.27 -11.95 -0.15
N THR A 65 11.17 -12.65 -0.45
CA THR A 65 9.92 -12.61 0.33
C THR A 65 9.70 -13.82 1.22
N ASN A 66 10.55 -14.84 1.14
CA ASN A 66 10.38 -16.04 1.94
C ASN A 66 10.87 -15.80 3.38
N LEU A 67 9.93 -15.49 4.28
CA LEU A 67 10.20 -15.26 5.71
C LEU A 67 10.88 -16.46 6.40
N GLN A 68 10.64 -17.69 5.92
CA GLN A 68 11.21 -18.89 6.55
C GLN A 68 12.68 -19.11 6.18
N TYR A 69 13.10 -18.64 5.00
CA TYR A 69 14.45 -18.85 4.45
C TYR A 69 15.02 -17.54 3.96
N ARG A 70 14.78 -16.46 4.71
CA ARG A 70 15.17 -15.11 4.33
C ARG A 70 16.69 -15.08 4.12
N ARG A 71 17.11 -15.19 2.86
CA ARG A 71 18.52 -15.15 2.49
C ARG A 71 18.96 -13.72 2.72
N HIS A 72 20.11 -13.54 3.36
CA HIS A 72 20.67 -12.21 3.53
C HIS A 72 20.81 -11.54 2.16
N LEU A 73 20.17 -10.38 2.02
CA LEU A 73 20.22 -9.54 0.82
C LEU A 73 21.67 -9.29 0.36
N SER A 74 22.56 -9.14 1.34
CA SER A 74 23.99 -8.94 1.18
C SER A 74 24.66 -9.98 0.26
N ASN A 75 24.26 -11.25 0.31
CA ASN A 75 24.88 -12.28 -0.53
C ASN A 75 24.59 -12.07 -2.02
N PHE A 76 23.33 -11.79 -2.35
CA PHE A 76 22.95 -11.48 -3.73
C PHE A 76 23.56 -10.16 -4.18
N LEU A 77 23.51 -9.15 -3.32
CA LEU A 77 24.11 -7.84 -3.55
C LEU A 77 25.61 -7.94 -3.87
N LEU A 78 26.35 -8.77 -3.13
CA LEU A 78 27.77 -9.01 -3.36
C LEU A 78 28.04 -9.62 -4.74
N ILE A 79 27.21 -10.58 -5.15
CA ILE A 79 27.33 -11.23 -6.46
C ILE A 79 27.09 -10.21 -7.58
N VAL A 80 26.00 -9.45 -7.54
CA VAL A 80 25.68 -8.47 -8.59
C VAL A 80 26.65 -7.29 -8.60
N SER A 81 27.20 -6.92 -7.44
CA SER A 81 28.23 -5.88 -7.33
C SER A 81 29.56 -6.32 -7.96
N LYS A 82 29.95 -7.60 -7.79
CA LYS A 82 31.17 -8.16 -8.40
C LYS A 82 31.00 -8.49 -9.88
N HIS A 83 29.78 -8.75 -10.33
CA HIS A 83 29.47 -9.20 -11.68
C HIS A 83 28.38 -8.35 -12.33
N ALA A 84 28.76 -7.16 -12.83
CA ALA A 84 27.84 -6.23 -13.50
C ALA A 84 27.06 -6.87 -14.68
N ASN A 85 27.64 -7.87 -15.35
CA ASN A 85 26.95 -8.62 -16.40
C ASN A 85 25.75 -9.42 -15.86
N LEU A 86 25.82 -9.94 -14.63
CA LEU A 86 24.70 -10.62 -13.98
C LEU A 86 23.62 -9.62 -13.56
N ALA A 87 24.02 -8.48 -13.00
CA ALA A 87 23.11 -7.40 -12.63
C ALA A 87 22.25 -6.92 -13.81
N HIS A 88 22.81 -6.92 -15.01
CA HIS A 88 22.14 -6.54 -16.26
C HIS A 88 21.05 -7.54 -16.71
N HIS A 89 21.06 -8.76 -16.18
CA HIS A 89 20.04 -9.75 -16.47
C HIS A 89 18.81 -9.60 -15.58
N VAL A 90 18.94 -8.99 -14.40
CA VAL A 90 17.84 -8.80 -13.44
C VAL A 90 16.79 -7.85 -14.00
N ARG A 91 15.56 -8.36 -14.16
CA ARG A 91 14.39 -7.62 -14.65
C ARG A 91 13.29 -7.50 -13.61
N ARG A 92 13.20 -8.46 -12.68
CA ARG A 92 12.21 -8.46 -11.61
C ARG A 92 12.89 -8.57 -10.26
N VAL A 93 12.53 -7.69 -9.34
CA VAL A 93 12.95 -7.73 -7.95
C VAL A 93 11.72 -7.72 -7.08
N GLU A 94 11.64 -8.66 -6.15
CA GLU A 94 10.60 -8.75 -5.15
C GLU A 94 11.25 -8.81 -3.77
N LEU A 95 11.05 -7.77 -2.97
CA LEU A 95 11.62 -7.61 -1.63
C LEU A 95 10.52 -7.84 -0.60
N GLY A 96 10.77 -8.73 0.35
CA GLY A 96 9.97 -8.86 1.57
C GLY A 96 10.25 -7.72 2.54
N VAL A 97 9.62 -7.76 3.73
CA VAL A 97 9.96 -6.86 4.85
C VAL A 97 11.47 -6.86 5.06
N TRP A 98 12.07 -5.71 5.37
CA TRP A 98 13.49 -5.61 5.72
C TRP A 98 13.74 -4.77 6.96
N ASN A 99 14.88 -5.00 7.60
CA ASN A 99 15.28 -4.32 8.82
C ASN A 99 15.73 -2.91 8.47
N THR A 100 14.88 -1.95 8.79
CA THR A 100 15.15 -0.53 8.60
C THR A 100 15.95 0.04 9.76
N LYS A 101 16.57 1.21 9.58
CA LYS A 101 17.19 1.98 10.68
C LYS A 101 16.17 2.24 11.80
N LEU A 102 14.95 2.59 11.44
CA LEU A 102 13.88 2.92 12.38
C LEU A 102 13.49 1.71 13.25
N VAL A 103 13.32 0.54 12.62
CA VAL A 103 13.08 -0.72 13.34
C VAL A 103 14.25 -1.04 14.27
N TYR A 104 15.49 -0.84 13.82
CA TYR A 104 16.68 -1.09 14.64
C TYR A 104 16.77 -0.19 15.88
N LEU A 105 16.33 1.07 15.77
CA LEU A 105 16.35 2.05 16.84
C LEU A 105 15.18 1.90 17.83
N HIS A 106 14.13 1.18 17.46
CA HIS A 106 12.99 0.91 18.33
C HIS A 106 13.44 0.24 19.65
N PRO A 107 13.03 0.73 20.84
CA PRO A 107 13.44 0.17 22.14
C PRO A 107 13.08 -1.30 22.31
N GLY A 108 11.91 -1.70 21.81
CA GLY A 108 11.45 -3.10 21.76
C GLY A 108 12.24 -3.99 20.79
N PHE A 109 13.08 -3.44 19.90
CA PHE A 109 13.86 -4.23 18.96
C PHE A 109 15.11 -4.82 19.62
N ARG A 110 14.94 -6.05 20.13
CA ARG A 110 15.96 -6.80 20.88
C ARG A 110 16.96 -7.57 20.02
N LYS A 111 16.82 -7.53 18.68
CA LYS A 111 17.64 -8.35 17.79
C LYS A 111 18.97 -7.66 17.50
N ASP A 112 20.06 -8.34 17.83
CA ASP A 112 21.39 -7.95 17.35
C ASP A 112 21.44 -8.16 15.84
N VAL A 113 21.55 -7.07 15.09
CA VAL A 113 21.80 -7.13 13.65
C VAL A 113 23.29 -7.43 13.46
N PRO A 114 23.66 -8.56 12.83
CA PRO A 114 25.06 -8.87 12.62
C PRO A 114 25.69 -7.82 11.70
N LYS A 115 26.81 -7.25 12.15
CA LYS A 115 27.62 -6.33 11.34
C LYS A 115 28.07 -7.01 10.06
N LEU A 116 28.19 -6.23 8.98
CA LEU A 116 28.78 -6.76 7.75
C LEU A 116 30.26 -7.09 7.99
N PRO A 117 30.78 -8.21 7.47
CA PRO A 117 32.21 -8.46 7.38
C PRO A 117 32.92 -7.31 6.64
N ASP A 118 34.12 -6.93 7.10
CA ASP A 118 34.86 -5.79 6.56
C ASP A 118 35.09 -5.91 5.03
N ASP A 119 35.41 -7.10 4.53
CA ASP A 119 35.63 -7.36 3.10
C ASP A 119 34.35 -7.16 2.26
N MET A 120 33.20 -7.49 2.83
CA MET A 120 31.89 -7.28 2.22
C MET A 120 31.50 -5.81 2.28
N PHE A 121 31.75 -5.14 3.41
CA PHE A 121 31.54 -3.71 3.59
C PHE A 121 32.35 -2.91 2.57
N ASP A 122 33.65 -3.15 2.45
CA ASP A 122 34.52 -2.51 1.46
C ASP A 122 34.03 -2.70 0.03
N SER A 123 33.57 -3.92 -0.30
CA SER A 123 32.98 -4.24 -1.60
C SER A 123 31.72 -3.41 -1.87
N PHE A 124 30.87 -3.20 -0.86
CA PHE A 124 29.66 -2.40 -0.98
C PHE A 124 29.94 -0.90 -1.03
N VAL A 125 30.93 -0.40 -0.28
CA VAL A 125 31.40 1.00 -0.37
C VAL A 125 31.87 1.29 -1.79
N ALA A 126 32.72 0.43 -2.36
CA ALA A 126 33.20 0.58 -3.73
C ALA A 126 32.04 0.54 -4.74
N ALA A 127 31.08 -0.35 -4.54
CA ALA A 127 29.89 -0.44 -5.36
C ALA A 127 29.01 0.82 -5.25
N ALA A 128 28.82 1.38 -4.06
CA ALA A 128 28.03 2.58 -3.80
C ALA A 128 28.67 3.82 -4.42
N LYS A 129 30.00 3.97 -4.28
CA LYS A 129 30.78 5.01 -4.96
C LYS A 129 30.65 4.90 -6.48
N GLN A 130 30.76 3.69 -7.04
CA GLN A 130 30.57 3.46 -8.48
C GLN A 130 29.16 3.81 -8.97
N SER A 131 28.12 3.57 -8.15
CA SER A 131 26.74 3.90 -8.47
C SER A 131 26.39 5.38 -8.23
N GLY A 132 27.31 6.19 -7.71
CA GLY A 132 27.07 7.59 -7.36
C GLY A 132 26.12 7.78 -6.16
N LEU A 133 25.94 6.75 -5.33
CA LEU A 133 25.15 6.86 -4.10
C LEU A 133 25.93 7.60 -3.00
N VAL A 134 27.25 7.37 -2.98
CA VAL A 134 28.22 7.92 -2.02
C VAL A 134 29.31 8.66 -2.80
N HIS A 135 29.75 9.81 -2.31
CA HIS A 135 30.85 10.59 -2.88
C HIS A 135 32.15 9.80 -2.92
N GLN A 136 32.95 10.01 -3.97
CA GLN A 136 34.21 9.29 -4.17
C GLN A 136 35.20 9.53 -3.01
N ASP A 137 35.22 10.76 -2.47
CA ASP A 137 36.13 11.20 -1.42
C ASP A 137 35.59 10.97 0.00
N GLN A 138 34.41 10.35 0.15
CA GLN A 138 33.83 10.09 1.47
C GLN A 138 34.69 9.11 2.27
N ASP A 139 35.02 9.49 3.51
CA ASP A 139 35.70 8.65 4.49
C ASP A 139 34.78 7.53 4.98
N CYS A 140 35.27 6.29 4.88
CA CYS A 140 34.59 5.07 5.32
C CYS A 140 35.33 4.34 6.46
N GLU A 141 36.52 4.80 6.85
CA GLU A 141 37.34 4.17 7.89
C GLU A 141 36.88 4.63 9.28
N HIS A 142 36.59 5.92 9.45
CA HIS A 142 36.29 6.54 10.76
C HIS A 142 34.78 6.69 11.02
N LEU A 143 33.99 5.69 10.63
CA LEU A 143 32.54 5.69 10.88
C LEU A 143 32.24 5.43 12.36
N ARG A 144 31.58 6.39 13.00
CA ARG A 144 31.12 6.27 14.38
C ARG A 144 30.05 5.17 14.52
N PRO A 145 29.96 4.46 15.66
CA PRO A 145 28.88 3.49 15.89
C PRO A 145 27.49 4.15 15.92
N ILE A 146 26.44 3.41 15.53
CA ILE A 146 25.05 3.85 15.76
C ILE A 146 24.76 3.68 17.25
N LYS A 147 24.51 4.78 17.96
CA LYS A 147 24.04 4.74 19.35
C LYS A 147 22.53 4.53 19.37
N LYS A 148 22.05 3.51 20.09
CA LYS A 148 20.63 3.39 20.43
C LYS A 148 20.34 4.37 21.55
N ASN A 149 19.51 5.38 21.29
CA ASN A 149 19.00 6.23 22.36
C ASN A 149 17.68 5.60 22.86
N ASN A 150 17.67 5.11 24.10
CA ASN A 150 16.50 4.43 24.66
C ASN A 150 15.38 5.42 25.06
N GLU A 151 15.64 6.73 25.05
CA GLU A 151 14.76 7.74 25.68
C GLU A 151 13.93 8.57 24.68
N LEU A 152 14.23 8.55 23.38
CA LEU A 152 13.66 9.49 22.38
C LEU A 152 12.64 8.87 21.41
N TRP A 153 11.95 7.79 21.80
CA TRP A 153 11.05 7.10 20.87
C TRP A 153 9.77 7.90 20.51
N CYS A 154 9.46 8.98 21.25
CA CYS A 154 8.16 9.67 21.14
C CYS A 154 8.14 10.97 20.32
N GLU A 155 9.25 11.44 19.75
CA GLU A 155 9.25 12.64 18.91
C GLU A 155 9.71 12.32 17.48
N TYR A 156 8.76 11.90 16.63
CA TYR A 156 8.91 11.74 15.17
C TYR A 156 9.01 13.11 14.47
N GLY A 157 9.88 14.00 14.96
CA GLY A 157 10.15 15.31 14.35
C GLY A 157 11.22 15.23 13.25
N SER A 158 11.35 16.32 12.46
CA SER A 158 12.43 16.51 11.46
C SER A 158 13.85 16.55 12.03
N THR A 159 14.01 16.32 13.34
CA THR A 159 15.24 16.20 14.12
C THR A 159 15.84 14.79 14.11
N TYR A 160 15.19 13.81 13.48
CA TYR A 160 15.67 12.42 13.33
C TYR A 160 17.00 12.26 12.57
N ASP A 161 17.44 13.33 11.87
CA ASP A 161 18.76 13.44 11.24
C ASP A 161 19.88 13.79 12.22
N SER A 162 19.57 14.26 13.43
CA SER A 162 20.60 14.59 14.43
C SER A 162 20.73 13.42 15.39
N ASP A 163 21.87 12.74 15.38
CA ASP A 163 22.24 11.81 16.44
C ASP A 163 22.59 12.56 17.75
N GLY A 164 21.87 13.64 18.07
CA GLY A 164 22.09 14.54 19.21
C GLY A 164 23.47 15.19 19.25
N PHE A 165 24.29 15.04 18.20
CA PHE A 165 25.67 15.52 18.15
C PHE A 165 25.96 16.40 16.93
N ASP A 166 25.15 16.35 15.88
CA ASP A 166 25.15 17.37 14.81
C ASP A 166 24.23 18.56 15.15
N SER A 167 23.69 18.60 16.38
CA SER A 167 22.94 19.75 16.91
C SER A 167 23.83 20.84 17.51
N ASP A 168 25.16 20.73 17.43
CA ASP A 168 26.05 21.85 17.79
C ASP A 168 25.85 23.05 16.84
N ASP A 169 25.12 22.88 15.72
CA ASP A 169 24.65 23.97 14.84
C ASP A 169 23.18 24.41 15.14
N LEU A 170 22.48 23.78 16.10
CA LEU A 170 21.12 24.20 16.50
C LEU A 170 21.12 25.33 17.53
N ASP A 171 22.26 25.61 18.17
CA ASP A 171 22.40 26.75 19.07
C ASP A 171 22.49 28.11 18.33
N GLU A 172 22.61 28.12 16.98
CA GLU A 172 22.62 29.36 16.18
C GLU A 172 21.25 29.75 15.57
N VAL A 173 20.21 28.92 15.66
CA VAL A 173 18.93 29.20 14.96
C VAL A 173 17.92 29.96 15.84
N ASP A 174 18.16 30.11 17.14
CA ASP A 174 17.23 30.79 18.06
C ASP A 174 17.41 32.32 18.13
N SER A 175 18.31 32.91 17.34
CA SER A 175 18.65 34.34 17.50
C SER A 175 17.99 35.31 16.52
N ASP A 176 17.37 34.89 15.40
CA ASP A 176 16.92 35.86 14.36
C ASP A 176 15.63 35.47 13.62
N LEU A 177 14.63 34.90 14.30
CA LEU A 177 13.27 34.71 13.75
C LEU A 177 12.46 36.02 13.59
N SER A 178 13.11 37.19 13.50
CA SER A 178 12.44 38.45 13.19
C SER A 178 12.18 38.62 11.69
N GLU A 179 10.94 38.35 11.28
CA GLU A 179 10.15 39.12 10.29
C GLU A 179 10.63 39.25 8.81
N SER A 180 11.52 38.42 8.26
CA SER A 180 11.77 38.46 6.80
C SER A 180 10.79 37.57 5.99
N VAL A 181 9.55 38.04 5.89
CA VAL A 181 8.50 37.49 5.02
C VAL A 181 8.79 37.92 3.57
N SER A 182 9.49 37.11 2.77
CA SER A 182 9.32 37.09 1.28
C SER A 182 10.30 36.23 0.50
N SER A 183 11.41 35.74 1.07
CA SER A 183 12.31 34.87 0.30
C SER A 183 11.85 33.42 0.40
N THR A 184 11.42 32.85 -0.74
CA THR A 184 11.16 31.41 -0.87
C THR A 184 12.45 30.69 -0.46
N PRO A 185 12.47 29.92 0.64
CA PRO A 185 13.69 29.26 1.07
C PRO A 185 14.07 28.26 -0.01
N SER A 186 15.13 28.58 -0.75
CA SER A 186 15.87 27.62 -1.57
C SER A 186 16.44 26.60 -0.60
N ARG A 187 15.61 25.61 -0.24
CA ARG A 187 15.99 24.45 0.56
C ARG A 187 16.98 23.67 -0.30
N ARG A 188 18.26 24.07 -0.24
CA ARG A 188 19.34 23.29 -0.83
C ARG A 188 19.17 21.89 -0.24
N PRO A 189 19.11 20.84 -1.08
CA PRO A 189 18.98 19.49 -0.56
C PRO A 189 20.08 19.32 0.48
N LYS A 190 19.70 19.01 1.73
CA LYS A 190 20.67 18.74 2.80
C LYS A 190 21.70 17.79 2.18
N PRO A 191 23.01 18.14 2.20
CA PRO A 191 24.04 17.26 1.66
C PRO A 191 23.78 15.89 2.28
N HIS A 192 23.43 14.95 1.40
CA HIS A 192 23.03 13.61 1.79
C HIS A 192 24.07 13.07 2.75
N ASP A 193 23.63 12.53 3.89
CA ASP A 193 24.58 12.03 4.86
C ASP A 193 25.13 10.67 4.37
N ASP A 194 26.12 10.75 3.48
CA ASP A 194 26.89 9.60 3.05
C ASP A 194 27.50 8.88 4.26
N VAL A 195 27.81 9.59 5.36
CA VAL A 195 28.28 8.97 6.61
C VAL A 195 27.19 8.11 7.21
N GLU A 196 25.95 8.59 7.32
CA GLU A 196 24.82 7.80 7.79
C GLU A 196 24.58 6.57 6.92
N PHE A 197 24.53 6.74 5.58
CA PHE A 197 24.35 5.63 4.66
C PHE A 197 25.41 4.53 4.89
N LEU A 198 26.68 4.93 4.98
CA LEU A 198 27.80 4.02 5.23
C LEU A 198 27.75 3.43 6.64
N ARG A 199 27.32 4.19 7.65
CA ARG A 199 27.17 3.74 9.04
C ARG A 199 26.10 2.66 9.12
N CYS A 200 24.93 2.89 8.54
CA CYS A 200 23.85 1.91 8.45
C CYS A 200 24.31 0.64 7.71
N LEU A 201 25.04 0.81 6.61
CA LEU A 201 25.56 -0.31 5.82
C LEU A 201 26.55 -1.15 6.63
N LYS A 202 27.50 -0.53 7.33
CA LYS A 202 28.48 -1.22 8.20
C LYS A 202 27.82 -2.02 9.32
N HIS A 203 26.71 -1.51 9.86
CA HIS A 203 25.93 -2.18 10.90
C HIS A 203 25.04 -3.33 10.38
N GLY A 204 25.06 -3.60 9.06
CA GLY A 204 24.27 -4.68 8.48
C GLY A 204 22.79 -4.35 8.31
N LEU A 205 22.40 -3.07 8.43
CA LEU A 205 21.05 -2.63 8.15
C LEU A 205 20.72 -2.82 6.67
N GLU A 206 19.47 -3.14 6.38
CA GLU A 206 19.07 -3.57 5.04
C GLU A 206 18.65 -2.40 4.14
N ASP A 207 18.22 -1.26 4.70
CA ASP A 207 17.92 -0.04 3.93
C ASP A 207 19.01 0.33 2.91
N PRO A 208 20.28 0.57 3.33
CA PRO A 208 21.33 0.94 2.39
C PRO A 208 21.68 -0.20 1.42
N GLN A 209 21.46 -1.46 1.82
CA GLN A 209 21.66 -2.61 0.95
C GLN A 209 20.58 -2.67 -0.15
N VAL A 210 19.32 -2.35 0.17
CA VAL A 210 18.22 -2.25 -0.79
C VAL A 210 18.50 -1.11 -1.78
N ILE A 211 18.84 0.08 -1.29
CA ILE A 211 19.21 1.23 -2.14
C ILE A 211 20.37 0.84 -3.06
N LEU A 212 21.43 0.26 -2.50
CA LEU A 212 22.59 -0.16 -3.28
C LEU A 212 22.22 -1.21 -4.32
N LEU A 213 21.42 -2.21 -3.95
CA LEU A 213 20.93 -3.22 -4.88
C LEU A 213 20.20 -2.57 -6.05
N LEU A 214 19.16 -1.78 -5.77
CA LEU A 214 18.33 -1.15 -6.80
C LEU A 214 19.16 -0.22 -7.71
N SER A 215 20.22 0.42 -7.19
CA SER A 215 21.15 1.23 -7.99
C SER A 215 21.94 0.42 -9.02
N LYS A 216 22.14 -0.89 -8.79
CA LYS A 216 22.93 -1.78 -9.65
C LYS A 216 22.14 -2.46 -10.76
N LEU A 217 20.82 -2.25 -10.84
CA LEU A 217 19.94 -3.01 -11.74
C LEU A 217 19.41 -2.12 -12.88
N PRO A 218 20.21 -1.85 -13.93
CA PRO A 218 19.85 -0.88 -14.98
C PRO A 218 18.67 -1.32 -15.87
N ARG A 219 18.31 -2.61 -15.82
CA ARG A 219 17.23 -3.22 -16.61
C ARG A 219 16.07 -3.69 -15.76
N LEU A 220 15.95 -3.20 -14.53
CA LEU A 220 14.82 -3.51 -13.67
C LEU A 220 13.53 -3.00 -14.32
N GLN A 221 12.59 -3.91 -14.57
CA GLN A 221 11.29 -3.67 -15.20
C GLN A 221 10.14 -3.80 -14.21
N GLU A 222 10.27 -4.70 -13.24
CA GLU A 222 9.27 -4.93 -12.19
C GLU A 222 9.93 -4.86 -10.82
N LEU A 223 9.41 -3.97 -9.97
CA LEU A 223 9.79 -3.85 -8.57
C LEU A 223 8.58 -4.14 -7.69
N SER A 224 8.72 -5.09 -6.79
CA SER A 224 7.71 -5.40 -5.78
C SER A 224 8.29 -5.20 -4.40
N LEU A 225 7.66 -4.33 -3.62
CA LEU A 225 8.04 -4.00 -2.25
C LEU A 225 6.95 -4.51 -1.32
N ARG A 226 7.37 -5.28 -0.30
CA ARG A 226 6.49 -5.68 0.80
C ARG A 226 7.06 -5.14 2.10
N GLY A 227 6.18 -4.74 3.00
CA GLY A 227 6.55 -4.39 4.36
C GLY A 227 6.23 -2.95 4.76
N PRO A 228 6.72 -2.51 5.93
CA PRO A 228 6.17 -1.39 6.65
C PRO A 228 6.49 -0.02 6.04
N HIS A 229 5.62 0.94 6.39
CA HIS A 229 5.70 2.38 6.17
C HIS A 229 7.09 2.99 6.45
N MET A 230 7.91 2.31 7.26
CA MET A 230 9.23 2.75 7.71
C MET A 230 10.30 2.79 6.60
N SER A 231 9.91 2.70 5.34
CA SER A 231 10.77 2.91 4.18
C SER A 231 11.07 4.38 3.86
N GLN A 232 10.64 5.30 4.73
CA GLN A 232 10.96 6.74 4.70
C GLN A 232 12.45 7.06 4.47
N GLY A 233 13.35 6.10 4.69
CA GLY A 233 14.79 6.23 4.41
C GLY A 233 15.23 5.96 2.96
N LEU A 234 14.36 5.50 2.04
CA LEU A 234 14.79 5.25 0.66
C LEU A 234 14.85 6.57 -0.13
N SER A 235 16.06 6.98 -0.50
CA SER A 235 16.28 8.14 -1.38
C SER A 235 15.86 7.84 -2.82
N TRP A 236 14.55 7.86 -3.07
CA TRP A 236 13.94 7.54 -4.37
C TRP A 236 14.45 8.44 -5.50
N ASP A 237 14.72 9.71 -5.23
CA ASP A 237 15.26 10.67 -6.20
C ASP A 237 16.57 10.19 -6.83
N LYS A 238 17.52 9.72 -6.01
CA LYS A 238 18.80 9.19 -6.48
C LYS A 238 18.61 7.91 -7.28
N LEU A 239 17.73 7.01 -6.82
CA LEU A 239 17.46 5.74 -7.51
C LEU A 239 16.81 5.97 -8.89
N CYS A 240 15.82 6.86 -8.95
CA CYS A 240 15.12 7.24 -10.17
C CYS A 240 16.05 7.91 -11.19
N ALA A 241 16.96 8.77 -10.74
CA ALA A 241 17.92 9.44 -11.61
C ALA A 241 18.87 8.44 -12.31
N ASN A 242 19.28 7.37 -11.62
CA ASN A 242 20.38 6.52 -12.05
C ASN A 242 19.96 5.15 -12.61
N SER A 243 19.07 4.40 -11.95
CA SER A 243 18.90 2.97 -12.24
C SER A 243 17.47 2.56 -12.64
N LEU A 244 16.43 3.25 -12.15
CA LEU A 244 15.04 2.82 -12.36
C LEU A 244 14.41 3.27 -13.69
N ARG A 245 15.21 3.71 -14.65
CA ARG A 245 14.74 4.23 -15.96
C ARG A 245 14.00 3.20 -16.83
N SER A 246 14.18 1.92 -16.53
CA SER A 246 13.50 0.81 -17.22
C SER A 246 12.28 0.30 -16.47
N LEU A 247 11.96 0.86 -15.30
CA LEU A 247 10.91 0.36 -14.42
C LEU A 247 9.54 0.60 -15.07
N THR A 248 8.85 -0.48 -15.41
CA THR A 248 7.53 -0.46 -16.04
C THR A 248 6.40 -0.79 -15.08
N LYS A 249 6.71 -1.52 -14.00
CA LYS A 249 5.73 -2.02 -13.04
C LYS A 249 6.22 -1.86 -11.61
N LEU A 250 5.42 -1.21 -10.78
CA LEU A 250 5.64 -1.09 -9.34
C LEU A 250 4.52 -1.79 -8.59
N LYS A 251 4.87 -2.69 -7.68
CA LYS A 251 3.96 -3.36 -6.74
C LYS A 251 4.32 -2.98 -5.32
N LEU A 252 3.32 -2.63 -4.54
CA LEU A 252 3.43 -2.29 -3.12
C LEU A 252 2.48 -3.19 -2.35
N ALA A 253 2.92 -3.71 -1.22
CA ALA A 253 2.08 -4.48 -0.33
C ALA A 253 2.40 -4.16 1.13
N GLY A 254 1.43 -3.59 1.84
CA GLY A 254 1.45 -3.52 3.30
C GLY A 254 1.21 -4.88 3.95
N ASN A 255 1.54 -5.02 5.24
CA ASN A 255 1.44 -6.29 5.98
C ASN A 255 0.31 -6.31 7.03
N SER A 256 -0.14 -5.14 7.52
CA SER A 256 -1.12 -4.93 8.59
C SER A 256 -1.54 -3.45 8.68
N SER A 257 -2.43 -3.11 9.63
CA SER A 257 -2.88 -1.73 9.93
C SER A 257 -1.73 -0.74 10.13
N ASP A 258 -0.62 -1.20 10.69
CA ASP A 258 0.50 -0.33 11.11
C ASP A 258 1.64 -0.34 10.09
N SER A 259 1.44 -1.04 8.97
CA SER A 259 2.45 -1.23 7.93
C SER A 259 1.88 -0.97 6.54
N THR A 260 1.12 0.12 6.42
CA THR A 260 0.60 0.60 5.14
C THR A 260 1.66 1.36 4.36
N TRP A 261 1.53 1.40 3.04
CA TRP A 261 2.42 2.21 2.19
C TRP A 261 1.80 3.58 1.95
N ASP A 262 2.44 4.66 2.41
CA ASP A 262 2.05 5.99 1.96
C ASP A 262 2.49 6.18 0.50
N ILE A 263 1.50 6.30 -0.38
CA ILE A 263 1.72 6.49 -1.81
C ILE A 263 2.43 7.82 -2.12
N ALA A 264 2.35 8.83 -1.24
CA ALA A 264 3.01 10.12 -1.43
C ALA A 264 4.53 10.00 -1.32
N GLU A 265 5.06 9.06 -0.54
CA GLU A 265 6.51 8.80 -0.43
C GLU A 265 7.11 8.31 -1.76
N LEU A 266 6.28 7.74 -2.63
CA LEU A 266 6.67 7.18 -3.91
C LEU A 266 6.49 8.16 -5.08
N ASN A 267 6.28 9.45 -4.78
CA ASN A 267 5.99 10.47 -5.78
C ASN A 267 7.00 10.44 -6.95
N THR A 268 8.29 10.41 -6.65
CA THR A 268 9.36 10.36 -7.65
C THR A 268 9.33 9.09 -8.50
N VAL A 269 9.05 7.94 -7.89
CA VAL A 269 8.98 6.65 -8.61
C VAL A 269 7.76 6.62 -9.52
N ILE A 270 6.61 7.09 -9.04
CA ILE A 270 5.34 7.15 -9.78
C ILE A 270 5.47 8.05 -11.03
N GLN A 271 6.27 9.11 -10.94
CA GLN A 271 6.54 10.04 -12.03
C GLN A 271 7.53 9.51 -13.10
N LEU A 272 8.11 8.32 -12.92
CA LEU A 272 9.01 7.75 -13.92
C LEU A 272 8.32 7.62 -15.30
N PRO A 273 8.94 8.10 -16.38
CA PRO A 273 8.33 8.08 -17.72
C PRO A 273 8.20 6.66 -18.29
N SER A 274 8.92 5.68 -17.73
CA SER A 274 8.83 4.27 -18.08
C SER A 274 7.71 3.54 -17.34
N LEU A 275 7.22 4.07 -16.21
CA LEU A 275 6.25 3.38 -15.38
C LEU A 275 4.89 3.33 -16.09
N ARG A 276 4.31 2.13 -16.19
CA ARG A 276 3.05 1.85 -16.89
C ARG A 276 2.00 1.27 -15.95
N GLU A 277 2.44 0.48 -14.98
CA GLU A 277 1.56 -0.23 -14.05
C GLU A 277 1.92 0.12 -12.61
N LEU A 278 0.90 0.56 -11.86
CA LEU A 278 0.96 0.74 -10.42
C LEU A 278 0.01 -0.24 -9.75
N HIS A 279 0.55 -1.00 -8.81
CA HIS A 279 -0.13 -2.02 -8.05
C HIS A 279 0.09 -1.68 -6.57
N GLY A 280 -0.97 -1.42 -5.81
CA GLY A 280 -0.88 -1.16 -4.38
C GLY A 280 -1.84 -2.04 -3.59
N TYR A 281 -1.36 -2.61 -2.50
CA TYR A 281 -2.18 -3.26 -1.49
C TYR A 281 -1.94 -2.65 -0.12
N MET A 282 -3.03 -2.35 0.60
CA MET A 282 -2.94 -1.67 1.89
C MET A 282 -2.07 -0.40 1.78
N ALA A 283 -2.24 0.34 0.69
CA ALA A 283 -1.65 1.65 0.53
C ALA A 283 -2.58 2.71 1.13
N THR A 284 -1.98 3.71 1.78
CA THR A 284 -2.65 4.85 2.38
C THR A 284 -2.20 6.15 1.69
N SER A 285 -2.91 7.24 1.95
CA SER A 285 -2.39 8.60 1.72
C SER A 285 -2.61 9.51 2.91
N ASP A 286 -2.83 8.90 4.07
CA ASP A 286 -3.12 9.56 5.33
C ASP A 286 -1.96 9.24 6.27
N GLU A 287 -1.23 10.28 6.68
CA GLU A 287 -0.30 10.17 7.79
C GLU A 287 -1.16 10.27 9.06
N TRP A 288 -1.13 9.22 9.89
CA TRP A 288 -1.83 9.21 11.18
C TRP A 288 -1.37 10.36 12.08
N ASP A 289 -0.17 10.90 11.82
CA ASP A 289 0.37 12.07 12.49
C ASP A 289 -0.01 13.35 11.76
N ASP A 290 -0.82 14.19 12.41
CA ASP A 290 -1.27 15.50 11.95
C ASP A 290 -0.13 16.49 11.56
N VAL A 291 1.13 16.12 11.80
CA VAL A 291 2.29 17.02 11.73
C VAL A 291 2.70 17.34 10.29
N ILE A 292 2.63 16.40 9.33
CA ILE A 292 3.04 16.67 7.94
C ILE A 292 2.15 15.94 6.93
N LYS A 293 1.05 16.57 6.49
CA LYS A 293 0.24 16.02 5.39
C LYS A 293 0.99 16.01 4.06
N LYS A 294 1.73 14.93 3.77
CA LYS A 294 2.33 14.68 2.47
C LYS A 294 1.24 14.28 1.48
N SER A 295 0.90 15.19 0.57
CA SER A 295 0.01 14.85 -0.55
C SER A 295 0.82 14.52 -1.79
N LEU A 296 0.39 13.51 -2.56
CA LEU A 296 0.97 13.18 -3.87
C LEU A 296 0.94 14.41 -4.80
N GLN A 297 2.12 15.00 -5.07
CA GLN A 297 2.26 16.20 -5.92
C GLN A 297 2.57 15.78 -7.35
N VAL A 298 1.54 15.75 -8.19
CA VAL A 298 1.64 15.32 -9.58
C VAL A 298 0.92 16.31 -10.48
N GLU A 299 1.63 16.82 -11.48
CA GLU A 299 1.06 17.69 -12.50
C GLU A 299 0.06 16.91 -13.39
N PRO A 300 -1.07 17.51 -13.80
CA PRO A 300 -2.03 16.86 -14.69
C PRO A 300 -1.38 16.36 -15.98
N LYS A 301 -1.72 15.15 -16.42
CA LYS A 301 -1.17 14.51 -17.64
C LYS A 301 0.36 14.38 -17.65
N SER A 302 1.04 14.38 -16.51
CA SER A 302 2.49 14.14 -16.43
C SER A 302 2.85 12.65 -16.41
N LEU A 303 2.02 11.82 -15.76
CA LEU A 303 2.26 10.39 -15.55
C LEU A 303 2.04 9.56 -16.81
N SER A 304 2.89 8.55 -16.98
CA SER A 304 2.80 7.58 -18.07
C SER A 304 2.08 6.28 -17.67
N LEU A 305 1.44 6.28 -16.50
CA LEU A 305 0.62 5.16 -16.01
C LEU A 305 -0.57 4.90 -16.94
N THR A 306 -0.79 3.62 -17.19
CA THR A 306 -1.89 3.09 -18.02
C THR A 306 -2.78 2.13 -17.23
N HIS A 307 -2.23 1.49 -16.18
CA HIS A 307 -2.97 0.57 -15.33
C HIS A 307 -2.70 0.89 -13.86
N ILE A 308 -3.76 1.04 -13.09
CA ILE A 308 -3.71 1.27 -11.65
C ILE A 308 -4.60 0.22 -10.99
N TYR A 309 -4.00 -0.57 -10.11
CA TYR A 309 -4.69 -1.57 -9.31
C TYR A 309 -4.41 -1.31 -7.84
N LEU A 310 -5.45 -0.99 -7.09
CA LEU A 310 -5.37 -0.64 -5.68
C LEU A 310 -6.33 -1.54 -4.92
N GLU A 311 -5.79 -2.38 -4.05
CA GLU A 311 -6.55 -3.36 -3.29
C GLU A 311 -6.46 -3.07 -1.79
N ARG A 312 -7.59 -3.10 -1.10
CA ARG A 312 -7.70 -2.74 0.32
C ARG A 312 -6.91 -1.47 0.66
N CYS A 313 -7.06 -0.42 -0.13
CA CYS A 313 -6.35 0.84 0.08
C CYS A 313 -7.25 1.87 0.79
N ALA A 314 -6.64 2.90 1.39
CA ALA A 314 -7.32 4.04 1.99
C ALA A 314 -6.70 5.33 1.43
N LEU A 315 -7.19 5.79 0.29
CA LEU A 315 -6.69 6.99 -0.38
C LEU A 315 -7.68 8.14 -0.28
N GLY A 316 -7.20 9.29 0.15
CA GLY A 316 -7.98 10.52 0.23
C GLY A 316 -8.41 11.07 -1.14
N PRO A 317 -9.46 11.92 -1.19
CA PRO A 317 -9.96 12.53 -2.42
C PRO A 317 -8.88 13.27 -3.20
N LYS A 318 -8.01 14.03 -2.52
CA LYS A 318 -6.92 14.80 -3.14
C LYS A 318 -5.90 13.89 -3.83
N THR A 319 -5.54 12.79 -3.19
CA THR A 319 -4.57 11.83 -3.73
C THR A 319 -5.10 11.14 -4.98
N ILE A 320 -6.35 10.65 -4.94
CA ILE A 320 -6.98 10.05 -6.13
C ILE A 320 -7.17 11.05 -7.26
N LYS A 321 -7.56 12.29 -6.94
CA LYS A 321 -7.61 13.37 -7.91
C LYS A 321 -6.27 13.53 -8.62
N ASN A 322 -5.18 13.71 -7.87
CA ASN A 322 -3.86 13.95 -8.44
C ASN A 322 -3.35 12.74 -9.23
N LEU A 323 -3.54 11.52 -8.71
CA LEU A 323 -3.13 10.29 -9.38
C LEU A 323 -3.85 10.08 -10.72
N VAL A 324 -5.18 10.18 -10.74
CA VAL A 324 -6.00 9.95 -11.95
C VAL A 324 -5.81 11.09 -12.96
N GLN A 325 -5.78 12.34 -12.50
CA GLN A 325 -5.57 13.50 -13.38
C GLN A 325 -4.14 13.56 -13.92
N GLY A 326 -3.17 13.04 -13.17
CA GLY A 326 -1.78 12.91 -13.59
C GLY A 326 -1.59 11.98 -14.77
N CYS A 327 -2.43 10.96 -14.95
CA CYS A 327 -2.30 10.01 -16.06
C CYS A 327 -2.58 10.66 -17.43
N LYS A 328 -1.82 10.28 -18.46
CA LYS A 328 -2.04 10.73 -19.85
C LYS A 328 -3.15 9.97 -20.57
N ALA A 329 -3.21 8.66 -20.38
CA ALA A 329 -4.12 7.75 -21.09
C ALA A 329 -4.37 6.52 -20.22
N LEU A 330 -5.18 6.67 -19.17
CA LEU A 330 -5.48 5.56 -18.27
C LEU A 330 -6.37 4.54 -18.99
N GLU A 331 -5.96 3.28 -19.02
CA GLU A 331 -6.67 2.17 -19.67
C GLU A 331 -7.37 1.26 -18.67
N ALA A 332 -6.80 1.07 -17.49
CA ALA A 332 -7.37 0.23 -16.44
C ALA A 332 -7.29 0.91 -15.08
N PHE A 333 -8.42 0.94 -14.36
CA PHE A 333 -8.48 1.42 -12.99
C PHE A 333 -9.24 0.42 -12.12
N SER A 334 -8.62 -0.02 -11.04
CA SER A 334 -9.21 -0.89 -10.04
C SER A 334 -8.97 -0.32 -8.65
N TYR A 335 -10.02 -0.21 -7.85
CA TYR A 335 -9.92 0.21 -6.46
C TYR A 335 -10.83 -0.64 -5.56
N VAL A 336 -10.25 -1.18 -4.49
CA VAL A 336 -10.98 -1.83 -3.38
C VAL A 336 -10.65 -1.10 -2.10
N ALA A 337 -11.67 -0.59 -1.42
CA ALA A 337 -11.51 0.10 -0.15
C ALA A 337 -11.01 -0.86 0.95
N GLY A 338 -10.03 -0.41 1.73
CA GLY A 338 -9.46 -1.17 2.85
C GLY A 338 -10.27 -1.13 4.13
N GLY A 339 -11.23 -0.20 4.25
CA GLY A 339 -11.90 0.06 5.52
C GLY A 339 -10.99 0.84 6.48
N ARG A 340 -11.52 1.17 7.66
CA ARG A 340 -10.80 1.92 8.71
C ARG A 340 -9.52 1.24 9.17
N TYR A 341 -9.35 -0.04 8.84
CA TYR A 341 -8.14 -0.82 9.12
C TYR A 341 -6.90 -0.38 8.32
N VAL A 342 -7.04 0.47 7.30
CA VAL A 342 -5.92 0.87 6.44
C VAL A 342 -5.60 2.36 6.53
N GLY A 343 -6.60 3.20 6.79
CA GLY A 343 -6.46 4.65 6.94
C GLY A 343 -7.83 5.25 7.21
N TYR A 344 -7.92 6.56 7.47
CA TYR A 344 -9.20 7.24 7.75
C TYR A 344 -9.74 8.00 6.54
N GLU A 345 -8.87 8.42 5.62
CA GLU A 345 -9.29 9.11 4.40
C GLU A 345 -9.71 8.15 3.28
N GLN A 346 -10.84 8.48 2.63
CA GLN A 346 -11.36 7.72 1.50
C GLN A 346 -12.15 8.65 0.56
N PHE A 347 -11.89 8.54 -0.74
CA PHE A 347 -12.70 9.22 -1.75
C PHE A 347 -14.07 8.56 -1.96
N ARG A 348 -15.04 9.34 -2.45
CA ARG A 348 -16.40 8.88 -2.77
C ARG A 348 -16.52 8.48 -4.24
N ALA A 349 -17.48 7.62 -4.59
CA ALA A 349 -17.67 7.17 -5.98
C ALA A 349 -17.91 8.32 -6.96
N LYS A 350 -18.64 9.37 -6.54
CA LYS A 350 -18.87 10.58 -7.34
C LYS A 350 -17.55 11.30 -7.68
N GLU A 351 -16.67 11.47 -6.70
CA GLU A 351 -15.36 12.12 -6.86
C GLU A 351 -14.47 11.31 -7.82
N ALA A 352 -14.45 9.98 -7.65
CA ALA A 352 -13.74 9.09 -8.56
C ALA A 352 -14.22 9.26 -10.01
N LYS A 353 -15.54 9.28 -10.22
CA LYS A 353 -16.14 9.47 -11.54
C LYS A 353 -15.71 10.78 -12.18
N GLU A 354 -15.79 11.89 -11.45
CA GLU A 354 -15.42 13.23 -11.96
C GLU A 354 -14.00 13.24 -12.53
N HIS A 355 -13.07 12.51 -11.90
CA HIS A 355 -11.70 12.41 -12.37
C HIS A 355 -11.53 11.38 -13.49
N LEU A 356 -12.20 10.23 -13.41
CA LEU A 356 -12.16 9.18 -14.43
C LEU A 356 -12.79 9.60 -15.77
N LEU A 357 -13.76 10.54 -15.76
CA LEU A 357 -14.36 11.09 -16.98
C LEU A 357 -13.34 11.74 -17.93
N ARG A 358 -12.17 12.15 -17.42
CA ARG A 358 -11.05 12.65 -18.25
C ARG A 358 -10.44 11.56 -19.15
N HIS A 359 -10.64 10.29 -18.78
CA HIS A 359 -10.17 9.10 -19.48
C HIS A 359 -11.30 8.36 -20.20
N LYS A 360 -12.43 9.03 -20.48
CA LYS A 360 -13.61 8.40 -21.11
C LYS A 360 -13.37 7.72 -22.46
N THR A 361 -12.31 8.10 -23.18
CA THR A 361 -11.91 7.52 -24.48
C THR A 361 -10.74 6.52 -24.37
N THR A 362 -10.15 6.34 -23.19
CA THR A 362 -8.99 5.46 -23.01
C THR A 362 -9.28 4.34 -22.02
N LEU A 363 -10.13 4.58 -21.03
CA LEU A 363 -10.46 3.63 -19.97
C LEU A 363 -11.27 2.46 -20.53
N LYS A 364 -10.68 1.26 -20.51
CA LYS A 364 -11.25 0.00 -20.97
C LYS A 364 -11.72 -0.90 -19.84
N TYR A 365 -11.08 -0.80 -18.68
CA TYR A 365 -11.40 -1.60 -17.50
C TYR A 365 -11.63 -0.70 -16.27
N LEU A 366 -12.78 -0.85 -15.62
CA LEU A 366 -13.11 -0.18 -14.37
C LEU A 366 -13.56 -1.21 -13.34
N ALA A 367 -12.87 -1.25 -12.20
CA ALA A 367 -13.28 -2.00 -11.03
C ALA A 367 -13.35 -1.09 -9.81
N LEU A 368 -14.48 -1.06 -9.11
CA LEU A 368 -14.66 -0.29 -7.88
C LEU A 368 -15.41 -1.10 -6.83
N ASP A 369 -14.79 -1.29 -5.68
CA ASP A 369 -15.40 -1.82 -4.47
C ASP A 369 -15.22 -0.80 -3.34
N LEU A 370 -16.29 -0.09 -2.98
CA LEU A 370 -16.30 0.85 -1.85
C LEU A 370 -17.16 0.34 -0.69
N SER A 371 -17.51 -0.95 -0.70
CA SER A 371 -18.45 -1.53 0.26
C SER A 371 -17.90 -1.70 1.67
N HIS A 372 -16.58 -1.86 1.81
CA HIS A 372 -15.89 -2.07 3.09
C HIS A 372 -15.81 -0.81 3.97
N TRP A 373 -16.52 0.27 3.63
CA TRP A 373 -16.44 1.54 4.34
C TRP A 373 -17.72 1.82 5.14
N ASP A 374 -17.56 1.96 6.47
CA ASP A 374 -18.64 2.15 7.46
C ASP A 374 -19.25 3.56 7.49
N PHE A 375 -19.22 4.33 6.40
CA PHE A 375 -19.89 5.64 6.34
C PHE A 375 -21.14 5.56 5.48
N PRO A 376 -22.23 4.98 5.99
CA PRO A 376 -23.46 4.94 5.23
C PRO A 376 -23.96 6.38 4.96
N ARG A 377 -23.69 7.37 5.84
CA ARG A 377 -24.24 8.73 5.77
C ARG A 377 -23.80 9.57 4.56
N ASN A 378 -22.64 9.27 3.96
CA ASN A 378 -22.05 10.08 2.90
C ASN A 378 -21.85 9.31 1.58
N PHE A 379 -22.53 8.18 1.44
CA PHE A 379 -22.39 7.34 0.26
C PHE A 379 -22.98 8.06 -0.97
N THR A 380 -22.11 8.39 -1.93
CA THR A 380 -22.55 8.94 -3.22
C THR A 380 -22.30 7.89 -4.30
N SER A 381 -23.32 7.62 -5.12
CA SER A 381 -23.22 6.63 -6.19
C SER A 381 -22.47 7.16 -7.41
N PHE A 382 -21.87 6.25 -8.18
CA PHE A 382 -21.21 6.53 -9.45
C PHE A 382 -22.21 7.01 -10.52
N ARG A 383 -23.49 6.62 -10.42
CA ARG A 383 -24.56 6.95 -11.36
C ARG A 383 -24.25 6.41 -12.78
N SER A 384 -24.44 7.21 -13.83
CA SER A 384 -24.27 6.78 -15.23
C SER A 384 -22.79 6.67 -15.64
N MET A 385 -22.48 5.64 -16.40
CA MET A 385 -21.23 5.38 -17.11
C MET A 385 -21.38 5.53 -18.64
N ALA A 386 -22.51 6.07 -19.13
CA ALA A 386 -22.77 6.19 -20.56
C ALA A 386 -21.73 7.04 -21.32
N ASP A 387 -21.09 7.98 -20.63
CA ASP A 387 -20.07 8.87 -21.19
C ASP A 387 -18.76 8.14 -21.56
N PHE A 388 -18.51 6.94 -21.01
CA PHE A 388 -17.29 6.18 -21.25
C PHE A 388 -17.35 5.41 -22.58
N THR A 389 -16.86 6.05 -23.64
CA THR A 389 -16.89 5.52 -25.01
C THR A 389 -16.00 4.30 -25.28
N SER A 390 -15.05 3.99 -24.39
CA SER A 390 -14.10 2.87 -24.56
C SER A 390 -14.16 1.83 -23.45
N LEU A 391 -15.09 1.97 -22.50
CA LEU A 391 -15.18 1.08 -21.34
C LEU A 391 -15.76 -0.26 -21.76
N GLU A 392 -14.95 -1.30 -21.67
CA GLU A 392 -15.27 -2.66 -22.14
C GLU A 392 -15.68 -3.58 -20.99
N LYS A 393 -15.14 -3.37 -19.79
CA LYS A 393 -15.43 -4.22 -18.62
C LYS A 393 -15.62 -3.38 -17.37
N VAL A 394 -16.72 -3.66 -16.67
CA VAL A 394 -17.07 -3.04 -15.39
C VAL A 394 -17.22 -4.12 -14.31
N VAL A 395 -16.56 -3.92 -13.17
CA VAL A 395 -16.69 -4.74 -11.97
C VAL A 395 -17.02 -3.81 -10.80
N MET A 396 -18.23 -3.85 -10.26
CA MET A 396 -18.63 -2.86 -9.26
C MET A 396 -19.54 -3.44 -8.19
N ASP A 397 -19.38 -3.01 -6.94
CA ASP A 397 -20.39 -3.31 -5.93
C ASP A 397 -21.66 -2.52 -6.24
N TYR A 398 -22.83 -3.10 -5.96
CA TYR A 398 -24.10 -2.43 -6.23
C TYR A 398 -24.24 -1.11 -5.47
N GLY A 399 -23.61 -1.06 -4.28
CA GLY A 399 -23.42 0.14 -3.48
C GLY A 399 -22.93 1.30 -4.32
N THR A 400 -21.67 1.18 -4.75
CA THR A 400 -20.93 2.14 -5.56
C THR A 400 -21.66 2.49 -6.84
N LEU A 401 -22.27 1.51 -7.52
CA LEU A 401 -22.99 1.80 -8.76
C LEU A 401 -24.18 2.71 -8.51
N ARG A 402 -25.00 2.41 -7.49
CA ARG A 402 -26.32 3.03 -7.40
C ARG A 402 -27.00 3.09 -6.03
N TRP A 403 -26.56 2.32 -5.06
CA TRP A 403 -27.33 2.16 -3.83
C TRP A 403 -27.44 3.47 -3.06
N LYS A 404 -28.68 3.87 -2.78
CA LYS A 404 -28.97 4.72 -1.62
C LYS A 404 -29.34 3.80 -0.45
N PRO A 405 -28.50 3.69 0.60
CA PRO A 405 -28.88 2.94 1.79
C PRO A 405 -30.18 3.52 2.35
N THR A 406 -31.13 2.64 2.67
CA THR A 406 -32.31 2.97 3.47
C THR A 406 -31.86 3.26 4.90
N HIS A 407 -31.37 4.47 5.15
CA HIS A 407 -31.01 4.94 6.49
C HIS A 407 -32.24 5.21 7.34
N PHE A 408 -32.89 4.18 7.91
CA PHE A 408 -33.84 4.41 9.02
C PHE A 408 -34.03 3.22 9.97
N LEU A 409 -33.19 2.18 9.95
CA LEU A 409 -33.41 1.01 10.83
C LEU A 409 -32.32 0.72 11.88
N ALA A 410 -31.22 1.50 11.94
CA ALA A 410 -30.12 1.18 12.86
C ALA A 410 -29.53 2.36 13.69
N ALA A 411 -29.89 3.61 13.41
CA ALA A 411 -29.62 4.67 14.38
C ALA A 411 -30.78 4.67 15.39
N PRO A 412 -30.54 4.40 16.70
CA PRO A 412 -31.58 4.61 17.71
C PRO A 412 -32.07 6.05 17.57
N ALA A 413 -33.37 6.24 17.44
CA ALA A 413 -34.02 7.54 17.21
C ALA A 413 -33.84 8.54 18.39
N THR A 414 -32.90 8.32 19.30
CA THR A 414 -32.82 8.97 20.60
C THR A 414 -31.69 10.01 20.72
N MET A 415 -30.92 10.32 19.67
CA MET A 415 -29.78 11.25 19.79
C MET A 415 -29.68 12.36 18.72
N MET A 416 -30.76 12.69 17.99
CA MET A 416 -30.72 13.77 16.99
C MET A 416 -31.87 14.76 17.14
N GLU A 417 -32.07 15.32 18.34
CA GLU A 417 -33.13 16.30 18.60
C GLU A 417 -32.72 17.78 18.47
N GLU A 418 -31.45 18.18 18.24
CA GLU A 418 -31.09 19.60 18.45
C GLU A 418 -30.43 20.41 17.31
N ASP A 419 -30.01 19.84 16.18
CA ASP A 419 -29.45 20.64 15.07
C ASP A 419 -30.50 20.94 13.98
N ASN A 420 -31.44 21.81 14.35
CA ASN A 420 -32.69 22.09 13.64
C ASN A 420 -32.60 23.23 12.59
N HIS A 421 -31.45 23.44 11.94
CA HIS A 421 -31.20 24.63 11.08
C HIS A 421 -30.61 24.37 9.68
N SER A 422 -30.79 23.18 9.10
CA SER A 422 -30.49 22.97 7.67
C SER A 422 -31.77 23.05 6.85
N ASP A 423 -31.90 24.10 6.05
CA ASP A 423 -33.01 24.35 5.13
C ASP A 423 -33.37 23.13 4.26
N GLY A 424 -34.44 22.44 4.66
CA GLY A 424 -35.66 22.35 3.84
C GLY A 424 -35.67 21.56 2.54
N GLU A 425 -34.67 20.75 2.19
CA GLU A 425 -34.89 19.72 1.16
C GLU A 425 -35.56 18.50 1.79
N ASP A 426 -36.90 18.49 1.82
CA ASP A 426 -37.73 17.32 2.12
C ASP A 426 -37.39 16.18 1.15
N VAL A 427 -36.38 15.38 1.48
CA VAL A 427 -36.04 14.16 0.74
C VAL A 427 -37.10 13.11 1.04
N ASP A 428 -38.19 13.18 0.28
CA ASP A 428 -39.34 12.28 0.30
C ASP A 428 -38.90 10.80 0.41
N ASN A 429 -39.08 10.24 1.61
CA ASN A 429 -38.72 8.86 1.95
C ASN A 429 -39.44 7.81 1.07
N GLY A 430 -40.49 8.21 0.34
CA GLY A 430 -41.19 7.37 -0.64
C GLY A 430 -40.34 6.97 -1.85
N ASN A 431 -39.19 7.60 -2.09
CA ASN A 431 -38.43 7.43 -3.33
C ASN A 431 -37.13 6.60 -3.21
N ILE A 432 -36.95 5.76 -2.17
CA ILE A 432 -35.73 4.95 -2.08
C ILE A 432 -35.71 3.84 -3.13
N HIS A 433 -36.87 3.22 -3.38
CA HIS A 433 -36.98 2.20 -4.42
C HIS A 433 -36.72 2.80 -5.80
N VAL A 434 -37.38 3.91 -6.17
CA VAL A 434 -37.16 4.54 -7.48
C VAL A 434 -35.78 5.18 -7.60
N ALA A 435 -35.16 5.68 -6.52
CA ALA A 435 -33.75 6.06 -6.54
C ALA A 435 -32.80 4.90 -6.89
N ASN A 436 -33.17 3.67 -6.52
CA ASN A 436 -32.39 2.46 -6.80
C ASN A 436 -32.76 1.77 -8.13
N THR A 437 -33.84 2.17 -8.81
CA THR A 437 -34.30 1.57 -10.07
C THR A 437 -34.32 2.55 -11.25
N GLN A 438 -34.33 3.87 -11.01
CA GLN A 438 -34.43 4.90 -12.04
C GLN A 438 -33.18 5.79 -12.16
N PRO A 439 -32.75 6.15 -13.38
CA PRO A 439 -33.14 5.55 -14.69
C PRO A 439 -32.88 4.04 -14.78
N PRO A 440 -33.42 3.22 -15.68
CA PRO A 440 -33.12 1.78 -15.70
C PRO A 440 -31.62 1.49 -15.89
N LEU A 441 -31.12 0.36 -15.37
CA LEU A 441 -29.69 0.01 -15.43
C LEU A 441 -29.05 0.08 -16.82
N PRO A 442 -29.68 -0.42 -17.92
CA PRO A 442 -29.17 -0.24 -19.28
C PRO A 442 -28.81 1.22 -19.62
N ASP A 443 -29.62 2.19 -19.19
CA ASP A 443 -29.38 3.62 -19.47
C ASP A 443 -28.16 4.18 -18.73
N LEU A 444 -27.67 3.47 -17.71
CA LEU A 444 -26.44 3.81 -17.01
C LEU A 444 -25.19 3.24 -17.68
N LEU A 445 -25.29 2.28 -18.59
CA LEU A 445 -24.13 1.56 -19.11
C LEU A 445 -23.60 2.21 -20.40
N PRO A 446 -22.29 2.10 -20.69
CA PRO A 446 -21.76 2.56 -21.96
C PRO A 446 -22.09 1.58 -23.10
N ALA A 447 -22.17 2.11 -24.33
CA ALA A 447 -22.39 1.29 -25.52
C ALA A 447 -21.21 0.35 -25.84
N SER A 448 -20.00 0.69 -25.39
CA SER A 448 -18.77 -0.12 -25.57
C SER A 448 -18.68 -1.34 -24.65
N LEU A 449 -19.58 -1.48 -23.67
CA LEU A 449 -19.48 -2.50 -22.63
C LEU A 449 -19.58 -3.90 -23.21
N LYS A 450 -18.65 -4.78 -22.81
CA LYS A 450 -18.59 -6.20 -23.18
C LYS A 450 -18.90 -7.12 -22.01
N GLU A 451 -18.44 -6.78 -20.81
CA GLU A 451 -18.64 -7.57 -19.59
C GLU A 451 -19.07 -6.69 -18.41
N LEU A 452 -20.17 -7.06 -17.77
CA LEU A 452 -20.67 -6.42 -16.54
C LEU A 452 -20.63 -7.42 -15.39
N VAL A 453 -19.94 -7.06 -14.31
CA VAL A 453 -19.92 -7.83 -13.06
C VAL A 453 -20.42 -6.94 -11.93
N ILE A 454 -21.53 -7.32 -11.31
CA ILE A 454 -22.07 -6.62 -10.14
C ILE A 454 -21.98 -7.58 -8.96
N PHE A 455 -21.42 -7.10 -7.85
CA PHE A 455 -21.37 -7.87 -6.61
C PHE A 455 -22.03 -7.15 -5.45
N GLN A 456 -22.28 -7.92 -4.37
CA GLN A 456 -23.13 -7.50 -3.25
C GLN A 456 -24.50 -6.95 -3.70
N ALA A 457 -25.06 -7.56 -4.76
CA ALA A 457 -26.30 -7.10 -5.34
C ALA A 457 -27.51 -7.38 -4.41
N PRO A 458 -28.28 -6.35 -4.00
CA PRO A 458 -29.52 -6.51 -3.26
C PRO A 458 -30.64 -7.03 -4.18
N PRO A 459 -31.78 -7.52 -3.65
CA PRO A 459 -32.86 -8.08 -4.47
C PRO A 459 -33.41 -7.15 -5.56
N VAL A 460 -33.37 -5.82 -5.36
CA VAL A 460 -33.80 -4.81 -6.35
C VAL A 460 -32.97 -4.83 -7.65
N ILE A 461 -31.81 -5.51 -7.67
CA ILE A 461 -31.06 -5.74 -8.90
C ILE A 461 -31.90 -6.46 -9.96
N VAL A 462 -32.82 -7.34 -9.55
CA VAL A 462 -33.62 -8.15 -10.50
C VAL A 462 -34.45 -7.26 -11.40
N GLU A 463 -35.10 -6.23 -10.85
CA GLU A 463 -35.87 -5.26 -11.64
C GLU A 463 -34.98 -4.47 -12.61
N ASN A 464 -33.80 -4.05 -12.14
CA ASN A 464 -32.81 -3.38 -12.99
C ASN A 464 -32.32 -4.29 -14.14
N LEU A 465 -32.19 -5.60 -13.90
CA LEU A 465 -31.82 -6.56 -14.94
C LEU A 465 -32.98 -6.88 -15.89
N VAL A 466 -34.22 -6.93 -15.39
CA VAL A 466 -35.42 -7.07 -16.23
C VAL A 466 -35.58 -5.87 -17.17
N ALA A 467 -35.13 -4.67 -16.77
CA ALA A 467 -35.14 -3.51 -17.65
C ALA A 467 -34.32 -3.69 -18.95
N PHE A 468 -33.43 -4.70 -19.03
CA PHE A 468 -32.83 -5.08 -20.31
C PHE A 468 -33.86 -5.57 -21.31
N GLU A 469 -35.01 -6.14 -20.90
CA GLU A 469 -36.09 -6.59 -21.78
C GLU A 469 -36.60 -5.45 -22.67
N THR A 470 -36.83 -4.27 -22.08
CA THR A 470 -37.33 -3.08 -22.77
C THR A 470 -36.23 -2.25 -23.42
N SER A 471 -34.97 -2.46 -23.02
CA SER A 471 -33.81 -1.78 -23.62
C SER A 471 -33.65 -2.15 -25.11
N ARG A 472 -33.25 -1.16 -25.89
CA ARG A 472 -32.93 -1.32 -27.31
C ARG A 472 -31.68 -2.18 -27.49
N THR A 473 -31.73 -3.24 -28.31
CA THR A 473 -30.56 -4.12 -28.55
C THR A 473 -29.36 -3.34 -29.11
N ASP A 474 -29.63 -2.24 -29.82
CA ASP A 474 -28.64 -1.28 -30.34
C ASP A 474 -27.98 -0.41 -29.26
N GLN A 475 -28.48 -0.39 -28.02
CA GLN A 475 -27.90 0.43 -26.95
C GLN A 475 -26.59 -0.17 -26.41
N HIS A 476 -26.48 -1.51 -26.34
CA HIS A 476 -25.27 -2.22 -25.91
C HIS A 476 -24.92 -3.35 -26.87
N PRO A 477 -24.53 -3.04 -28.12
CA PRO A 477 -24.31 -4.05 -29.17
C PRO A 477 -23.12 -4.98 -28.89
N HIS A 478 -22.28 -4.63 -27.91
CA HIS A 478 -21.07 -5.37 -27.56
C HIS A 478 -21.19 -6.18 -26.28
N LEU A 479 -22.28 -6.07 -25.52
CA LEU A 479 -22.45 -6.75 -24.25
C LEU A 479 -22.56 -8.25 -24.48
N ARG A 480 -21.61 -9.02 -23.93
CA ARG A 480 -21.50 -10.48 -24.09
C ARG A 480 -21.74 -11.23 -22.80
N SER A 481 -21.44 -10.63 -21.65
CA SER A 481 -21.54 -11.31 -20.35
C SER A 481 -22.05 -10.39 -19.24
N VAL A 482 -22.98 -10.90 -18.43
CA VAL A 482 -23.50 -10.28 -17.22
C VAL A 482 -23.37 -11.28 -16.07
N LYS A 483 -22.63 -10.90 -15.04
CA LYS A 483 -22.37 -11.73 -13.85
C LYS A 483 -22.86 -11.03 -12.60
N ILE A 484 -23.70 -11.72 -11.82
CA ILE A 484 -24.31 -11.16 -10.61
C ILE A 484 -23.94 -11.99 -9.40
N HIS A 485 -23.20 -11.39 -8.48
CA HIS A 485 -22.88 -11.97 -7.18
C HIS A 485 -23.88 -11.44 -6.15
N ALA A 486 -24.98 -12.18 -5.95
CA ALA A 486 -26.03 -11.84 -5.00
C ALA A 486 -26.03 -12.78 -3.78
N SER A 487 -26.54 -12.29 -2.64
CA SER A 487 -26.80 -13.15 -1.48
C SER A 487 -27.99 -14.09 -1.80
N LYS A 488 -27.67 -15.36 -2.11
CA LYS A 488 -28.59 -16.36 -2.68
C LYS A 488 -29.94 -16.51 -1.94
N ARG A 489 -29.99 -16.22 -0.64
CA ARG A 489 -31.19 -16.46 0.20
C ARG A 489 -32.37 -15.52 -0.12
N LYS A 490 -32.13 -14.31 -0.66
CA LYS A 490 -33.20 -13.31 -0.84
C LYS A 490 -33.65 -13.13 -2.29
N VAL A 491 -32.78 -13.32 -3.27
CA VAL A 491 -33.09 -13.01 -4.69
C VAL A 491 -33.96 -14.09 -5.36
N ALA A 492 -33.74 -15.36 -5.03
CA ALA A 492 -34.43 -16.50 -5.67
C ALA A 492 -35.97 -16.57 -5.44
N ARG A 493 -36.53 -15.70 -4.59
CA ARG A 493 -37.96 -15.64 -4.29
C ARG A 493 -38.76 -14.77 -5.27
N LEU A 494 -38.10 -13.97 -6.10
CA LEU A 494 -38.75 -13.11 -7.07
C LEU A 494 -39.05 -13.91 -8.34
N ASP A 495 -40.29 -13.90 -8.83
CA ASP A 495 -40.67 -14.66 -10.01
C ASP A 495 -39.87 -14.24 -11.26
N ASP A 496 -39.51 -12.96 -11.35
CA ASP A 496 -38.68 -12.43 -12.42
C ASP A 496 -37.23 -12.92 -12.40
N HIS A 497 -36.70 -13.30 -11.24
CA HIS A 497 -35.35 -13.84 -11.12
C HIS A 497 -35.17 -15.11 -11.97
N LYS A 498 -36.17 -15.99 -11.97
CA LYS A 498 -36.16 -17.23 -12.76
C LYS A 498 -36.16 -16.98 -14.26
N ARG A 499 -36.60 -15.80 -14.71
CA ARG A 499 -36.67 -15.41 -16.13
C ARG A 499 -35.36 -14.82 -16.65
N LEU A 500 -34.46 -14.34 -15.78
CA LEU A 500 -33.21 -13.68 -16.19
C LEU A 500 -32.33 -14.53 -17.13
N PRO A 501 -32.08 -15.83 -16.87
CA PRO A 501 -31.22 -16.62 -17.75
C PRO A 501 -31.77 -16.74 -19.19
N ASP A 502 -33.09 -16.87 -19.34
CA ASP A 502 -33.72 -16.97 -20.65
C ASP A 502 -33.74 -15.60 -21.35
N LEU A 503 -34.06 -14.52 -20.62
CA LEU A 503 -34.01 -13.13 -21.12
C LEU A 503 -32.64 -12.78 -21.71
N PHE A 504 -31.55 -13.08 -21.00
CA PHE A 504 -30.21 -12.79 -21.50
C PHE A 504 -29.80 -13.74 -22.64
N ARG A 505 -30.21 -15.02 -22.60
CA ARG A 505 -29.96 -15.98 -23.68
C ARG A 505 -30.61 -15.55 -24.99
N GLU A 506 -31.84 -15.06 -24.96
CA GLU A 506 -32.55 -14.53 -26.14
C GLU A 506 -31.82 -13.35 -26.79
N ARG A 507 -31.07 -12.58 -25.99
CA ARG A 507 -30.22 -11.48 -26.45
C ARG A 507 -28.79 -11.90 -26.83
N GLY A 508 -28.44 -13.18 -26.69
CA GLY A 508 -27.09 -13.68 -26.94
C GLY A 508 -26.07 -13.24 -25.88
N ILE A 509 -26.53 -12.90 -24.68
CA ILE A 509 -25.70 -12.49 -23.54
C ILE A 509 -25.57 -13.67 -22.57
N GLU A 510 -24.36 -13.99 -22.18
CA GLU A 510 -24.08 -14.99 -21.14
C GLU A 510 -24.43 -14.42 -19.76
N TYR A 511 -25.42 -15.02 -19.10
CA TYR A 511 -25.79 -14.70 -17.74
C TYR A 511 -25.27 -15.75 -16.76
N ALA A 512 -24.58 -15.31 -15.71
CA ALA A 512 -24.12 -16.20 -14.65
C ALA A 512 -24.31 -15.59 -13.26
N GLU A 513 -24.60 -16.46 -12.29
CA GLU A 513 -24.60 -16.14 -10.86
C GLU A 513 -23.51 -16.93 -10.16
N PRO A 514 -22.23 -16.58 -10.41
CA PRO A 514 -21.13 -17.23 -9.74
C PRO A 514 -21.32 -17.13 -8.22
N PRO A 515 -20.95 -18.18 -7.45
CA PRO A 515 -20.90 -18.04 -6.01
C PRO A 515 -20.01 -16.84 -5.64
N VAL A 516 -20.32 -16.18 -4.53
CA VAL A 516 -19.34 -15.31 -3.88
C VAL A 516 -18.28 -16.26 -3.33
N ASP A 517 -17.23 -16.50 -4.10
CA ASP A 517 -16.04 -17.19 -3.62
C ASP A 517 -14.89 -16.18 -3.54
N MET A 518 -13.79 -16.58 -2.89
CA MET A 518 -12.62 -15.71 -2.73
C MET A 518 -11.89 -15.47 -4.05
N THR A 519 -12.33 -16.03 -5.19
CA THR A 519 -11.88 -15.61 -6.52
C THR A 519 -12.62 -14.34 -6.90
N PHE A 520 -12.34 -13.29 -6.14
CA PHE A 520 -12.95 -11.98 -6.36
C PHE A 520 -12.68 -11.58 -7.83
N PRO A 521 -13.66 -11.02 -8.55
CA PRO A 521 -13.51 -10.65 -9.97
C PRO A 521 -12.52 -9.49 -10.18
N ILE A 522 -12.04 -8.91 -9.09
CA ILE A 522 -10.93 -7.96 -9.04
C ILE A 522 -9.66 -8.77 -8.86
N PRO A 523 -8.63 -8.62 -9.72
CA PRO A 523 -7.35 -9.27 -9.53
C PRO A 523 -6.87 -8.99 -8.11
N GLN A 524 -6.92 -10.01 -7.25
CA GLN A 524 -6.31 -9.89 -5.94
C GLN A 524 -4.80 -9.89 -6.19
N MET A 525 -4.14 -8.81 -5.81
CA MET A 525 -2.71 -8.61 -5.99
C MET A 525 -1.87 -9.55 -5.11
N HIS A 526 -2.52 -10.25 -4.20
CA HIS A 526 -1.86 -11.08 -3.22
C HIS A 526 -1.52 -12.44 -3.78
N ASP A 527 -0.24 -12.77 -3.85
CA ASP A 527 0.14 -14.17 -3.60
C ASP A 527 -0.08 -14.52 -2.11
N TRP A 528 -0.36 -13.56 -1.20
CA TRP A 528 -0.40 -13.76 0.26
C TRP A 528 -1.32 -12.77 0.99
N ILE A 529 -2.36 -13.25 1.66
CA ILE A 529 -3.20 -12.52 2.61
C ILE A 529 -3.00 -13.22 3.96
N MET A 530 -2.36 -12.55 4.91
CA MET A 530 -2.47 -12.94 6.32
C MET A 530 -3.80 -12.41 6.84
N ASP A 531 -4.73 -13.31 7.15
CA ASP A 531 -5.91 -12.91 7.90
C ASP A 531 -5.50 -12.71 9.36
N ALA A 532 -5.41 -11.44 9.78
CA ALA A 532 -5.00 -11.08 11.14
C ALA A 532 -5.95 -11.65 12.22
N ARG A 533 -7.25 -11.80 11.91
CA ARG A 533 -8.24 -12.32 12.88
C ARG A 533 -8.14 -13.82 13.05
N THR A 534 -7.93 -14.56 11.96
CA THR A 534 -7.87 -16.04 12.02
C THR A 534 -6.44 -16.59 12.07
N ARG A 535 -5.42 -15.72 11.98
CA ARG A 535 -4.01 -16.06 11.76
C ARG A 535 -3.82 -17.06 10.59
N ARG A 536 -4.73 -17.01 9.60
CA ARG A 536 -4.68 -17.89 8.42
C ARG A 536 -3.83 -17.25 7.34
N MET A 537 -2.76 -17.94 6.95
CA MET A 537 -2.01 -17.57 5.75
C MET A 537 -2.85 -17.98 4.54
N THR A 538 -3.18 -17.06 3.65
CA THR A 538 -3.95 -17.34 2.45
C THR A 538 -3.11 -17.02 1.23
N ARG A 539 -2.83 -18.00 0.37
CA ARG A 539 -1.97 -17.82 -0.81
C ARG A 539 -2.72 -18.12 -2.09
N TRP A 540 -2.47 -17.33 -3.13
CA TRP A 540 -2.97 -17.66 -4.46
C TRP A 540 -2.31 -18.96 -4.92
N ASP A 541 -3.14 -19.93 -5.28
CA ASP A 541 -2.70 -21.16 -5.95
C ASP A 541 -2.82 -20.95 -7.45
N PRO A 542 -1.70 -20.76 -8.18
CA PRO A 542 -1.75 -20.55 -9.62
C PRO A 542 -2.19 -21.80 -10.39
N GLN A 543 -2.06 -23.01 -9.82
CA GLN A 543 -2.55 -24.25 -10.46
C GLN A 543 -4.06 -24.40 -10.29
N ALA A 544 -4.58 -24.08 -9.12
CA ALA A 544 -6.02 -24.17 -8.85
C ALA A 544 -6.81 -22.92 -9.25
N GLY A 545 -6.14 -21.82 -9.57
CA GLY A 545 -6.77 -20.54 -9.90
C GLY A 545 -7.64 -20.00 -8.78
N LYS A 546 -7.25 -20.23 -7.51
CA LYS A 546 -7.98 -19.78 -6.32
C LYS A 546 -7.06 -19.57 -5.13
N TYR A 547 -7.53 -18.79 -4.15
CA TYR A 547 -6.86 -18.67 -2.86
C TYR A 547 -7.02 -19.94 -2.02
N GLN A 548 -5.92 -20.40 -1.44
CA GLN A 548 -5.90 -21.45 -0.43
C GLN A 548 -5.50 -20.86 0.92
N SER A 549 -6.36 -21.04 1.93
CA SER A 549 -6.08 -20.62 3.31
C SER A 549 -5.52 -21.77 4.14
N PHE A 550 -4.51 -21.47 4.93
CA PHE A 550 -3.80 -22.41 5.78
C PHE A 550 -3.95 -21.97 7.24
N ALA A 551 -4.64 -22.80 8.03
CA ALA A 551 -4.82 -22.59 9.46
C ALA A 551 -3.52 -22.75 10.26
N THR A 552 -2.48 -23.35 9.68
CA THR A 552 -1.22 -23.60 10.37
C THR A 552 -0.05 -23.51 9.39
N ARG A 553 1.11 -23.09 9.89
CA ARG A 553 2.39 -23.04 9.15
C ARG A 553 2.79 -24.38 8.52
N PRO A 554 2.54 -25.56 9.15
CA PRO A 554 2.76 -26.87 8.49
C PRO A 554 1.80 -27.16 7.34
N GLY A 555 0.54 -26.73 7.43
CA GLY A 555 -0.42 -26.84 6.32
C GLY A 555 0.04 -26.03 5.11
N TYR A 556 0.51 -24.81 5.37
CA TYR A 556 1.14 -23.96 4.37
C TYR A 556 2.40 -24.59 3.76
N ARG A 557 3.30 -25.14 4.59
CA ARG A 557 4.53 -25.80 4.12
C ARG A 557 4.22 -26.96 3.17
N ARG A 558 3.25 -27.81 3.50
CA ARG A 558 2.82 -28.91 2.62
C ARG A 558 2.29 -28.40 1.29
N PHE A 559 1.57 -27.27 1.28
CA PHE A 559 1.12 -26.66 0.05
C PHE A 559 2.29 -26.17 -0.82
N CYS A 560 3.29 -25.50 -0.24
CA CYS A 560 4.47 -25.09 -1.00
C CYS A 560 5.24 -26.28 -1.58
N GLU A 561 5.40 -27.34 -0.79
CA GLU A 561 6.04 -28.58 -1.22
C GLU A 561 5.26 -29.27 -2.35
N GLN A 562 3.93 -29.36 -2.24
CA GLN A 562 3.11 -30.18 -3.14
C GLN A 562 2.62 -29.44 -4.38
N VAL A 563 2.22 -28.18 -4.22
CA VAL A 563 1.57 -27.39 -5.28
C VAL A 563 2.59 -26.53 -5.99
N LEU A 564 3.44 -25.83 -5.24
CA LEU A 564 4.42 -24.90 -5.80
C LEU A 564 5.75 -25.58 -6.15
N ARG A 565 5.95 -26.84 -5.70
CA ARG A 565 7.19 -27.62 -5.87
C ARG A 565 8.43 -26.88 -5.35
N GLU A 566 8.25 -25.98 -4.38
CA GLU A 566 9.35 -25.34 -3.67
C GLU A 566 10.04 -26.42 -2.83
N ASP A 567 11.26 -26.84 -3.19
CA ASP A 567 12.02 -27.86 -2.44
C ASP A 567 12.57 -27.24 -1.14
N PRO A 568 12.05 -27.62 0.04
CA PRO A 568 12.49 -27.06 1.32
C PRO A 568 13.94 -27.48 1.67
N THR A 569 14.47 -28.52 1.04
CA THR A 569 15.83 -29.03 1.31
C THR A 569 16.89 -28.40 0.41
N ALA A 570 16.50 -27.75 -0.69
CA ALA A 570 17.42 -27.14 -1.64
C ALA A 570 18.04 -25.81 -1.16
N SER A 571 17.60 -25.26 -0.01
CA SER A 571 17.97 -23.90 0.45
C SER A 571 18.54 -23.78 1.87
N GLY A 572 18.62 -24.88 2.64
CA GLY A 572 19.09 -24.85 4.02
C GLY A 572 18.75 -26.17 4.69
N GLY A 573 19.69 -26.74 5.43
CA GLY A 573 19.56 -28.07 6.04
C GLY A 573 18.41 -28.23 7.06
N PRO A 574 18.41 -29.33 7.83
CA PRO A 574 17.35 -29.58 8.82
C PRO A 574 17.25 -28.40 9.81
N LEU A 575 16.01 -27.99 10.07
CA LEU A 575 15.64 -26.90 10.97
C LEU A 575 16.34 -27.03 12.34
N ASP A 576 17.06 -25.98 12.74
CA ASP A 576 17.42 -25.79 14.13
C ASP A 576 16.19 -25.21 14.86
N THR A 577 15.62 -25.99 15.78
CA THR A 577 14.48 -25.59 16.62
C THR A 577 14.74 -24.31 17.43
N ALA A 578 16.01 -23.88 17.59
CA ALA A 578 16.35 -22.60 18.21
C ALA A 578 16.04 -21.38 17.33
N THR A 579 16.02 -21.53 16.00
CA THR A 579 15.72 -20.42 15.06
C THR A 579 14.23 -20.18 14.82
N ASP A 580 13.36 -21.13 15.18
CA ASP A 580 11.90 -21.01 15.03
C ASP A 580 11.28 -19.96 15.98
N PHE A 581 11.91 -19.68 17.13
CA PHE A 581 11.53 -18.54 17.99
C PHE A 581 12.10 -17.21 17.48
N VAL A 582 13.26 -17.18 16.81
CA VAL A 582 13.96 -15.93 16.46
C VAL A 582 13.39 -15.24 15.21
N ASN A 583 12.68 -15.98 14.35
CA ASN A 583 12.02 -15.44 13.15
C ASN A 583 10.48 -15.45 13.24
N GLY A 584 9.91 -15.99 14.33
CA GLY A 584 8.47 -15.84 14.65
C GLY A 584 8.16 -14.54 15.42
N VAL A 585 9.19 -13.93 16.00
CA VAL A 585 9.05 -12.71 16.81
C VAL A 585 8.70 -11.48 15.97
N GLU A 586 8.90 -11.43 14.66
CA GLU A 586 8.49 -10.25 13.86
C GLU A 586 6.96 -10.08 13.82
N ASP A 587 6.20 -11.18 13.75
CA ASP A 587 4.73 -11.14 13.90
C ASP A 587 4.32 -11.01 15.37
N ASP A 588 5.08 -11.62 16.31
CA ASP A 588 4.79 -11.48 17.75
C ASP A 588 5.17 -10.09 18.32
N LEU A 589 6.10 -9.34 17.71
CA LEU A 589 6.48 -7.99 18.14
C LEU A 589 5.41 -6.98 17.75
N ILE A 590 4.80 -7.15 16.57
CA ILE A 590 3.64 -6.35 16.14
C ILE A 590 2.45 -6.69 17.04
N SER A 591 2.16 -7.98 17.30
CA SER A 591 1.08 -8.33 18.23
C SER A 591 1.37 -7.96 19.70
N TYR A 592 2.64 -7.92 20.12
CA TYR A 592 3.04 -7.46 21.45
C TYR A 592 2.87 -5.94 21.58
N LEU A 593 3.13 -5.18 20.50
CA LEU A 593 2.81 -3.75 20.44
C LEU A 593 1.29 -3.51 20.51
N ASP A 594 0.50 -4.34 19.83
CA ASP A 594 -0.98 -4.29 19.92
C ASP A 594 -1.49 -4.61 21.34
N GLU A 595 -1.00 -5.69 21.96
CA GLU A 595 -1.42 -6.09 23.32
C GLU A 595 -1.06 -5.02 24.37
N GLN A 596 0.11 -4.38 24.26
CA GLN A 596 0.51 -3.33 25.19
C GLN A 596 -0.29 -2.04 24.99
N TYR A 597 -0.64 -1.69 23.75
CA TYR A 597 -1.48 -0.52 23.45
C TYR A 597 -2.92 -0.72 23.92
N GLU A 598 -3.50 -1.91 23.75
CA GLU A 598 -4.83 -2.24 24.27
C GLU A 598 -4.87 -2.19 25.81
N ASP A 599 -3.84 -2.72 26.49
CA ASP A 599 -3.74 -2.67 27.96
C ASP A 599 -3.56 -1.24 28.51
N GLU A 600 -2.83 -0.36 27.80
CA GLU A 600 -2.65 1.05 28.18
C GLU A 600 -3.94 1.88 27.94
N LEU A 601 -4.66 1.64 26.84
CA LEU A 601 -5.97 2.25 26.57
C LEU A 601 -7.05 1.80 27.56
N GLU A 602 -7.08 0.51 27.93
CA GLU A 602 -7.99 -0.01 28.96
C GLU A 602 -7.61 0.52 30.37
N GLY A 603 -6.32 0.69 30.64
CA GLY A 603 -5.80 1.29 31.87
C GLY A 603 -6.26 2.73 32.06
N GLU A 604 -6.14 3.58 31.04
CA GLU A 604 -6.54 4.99 31.10
C GLU A 604 -8.07 5.18 31.10
N ALA A 605 -8.82 4.33 30.38
CA ALA A 605 -10.29 4.34 30.42
C ALA A 605 -10.84 3.99 31.83
N SER A 606 -10.10 3.20 32.61
CA SER A 606 -10.49 2.81 33.98
C SER A 606 -10.32 3.92 35.02
N VAL A 607 -9.40 4.87 34.78
CA VAL A 607 -9.12 5.97 35.72
C VAL A 607 -10.19 7.08 35.65
N PHE A 608 -10.94 7.18 34.55
CA PHE A 608 -11.98 8.19 34.37
C PHE A 608 -13.36 7.81 34.94
N HIS A 609 -13.56 6.61 35.47
CA HIS A 609 -14.86 6.13 35.96
C HIS A 609 -14.91 5.85 37.48
N GLY A 610 -14.23 6.66 38.31
CA GLY A 610 -14.16 6.34 39.73
C GLY A 610 -13.80 7.44 40.73
N HIS A 611 -14.36 8.66 40.65
CA HIS A 611 -14.39 9.55 41.82
C HIS A 611 -15.70 10.32 41.97
N GLY A 612 -16.73 9.61 42.44
CA GLY A 612 -17.86 10.21 43.15
C GLY A 612 -17.43 10.60 44.57
N PHE A 613 -17.47 11.89 44.88
CA PHE A 613 -17.29 12.43 46.23
C PHE A 613 -18.46 12.02 47.16
N ALA A 614 -18.15 11.44 48.31
CA ALA A 614 -18.79 11.77 49.59
C ALA A 614 -17.91 11.33 50.78
N PRO A 615 -17.92 12.07 51.90
CA PRO A 615 -16.91 12.00 52.96
C PRO A 615 -17.36 11.12 54.13
N GLU A 616 -16.41 10.48 54.83
CA GLU A 616 -16.36 10.36 56.31
C GLU A 616 -15.38 9.25 56.76
N SER A 617 -14.78 9.49 57.93
CA SER A 617 -13.99 8.57 58.80
C SER A 617 -12.47 8.43 58.56
N LEU A 618 -11.75 9.39 59.17
CA LEU A 618 -10.48 9.11 59.86
C LEU A 618 -10.77 8.24 61.09
N GLU A 619 -10.13 7.07 61.22
CA GLU A 619 -9.32 6.66 62.40
C GLU A 619 -8.86 5.20 62.31
N ALA A 620 -7.52 5.04 62.35
CA ALA A 620 -6.71 4.00 63.00
C ALA A 620 -7.00 2.50 62.77
N PHE A 621 -5.98 1.78 62.29
CA PHE A 621 -5.42 0.63 63.02
C PHE A 621 -4.00 0.26 62.53
N GLU A 622 -3.01 0.53 63.37
CA GLU A 622 -1.69 -0.10 63.37
C GLU A 622 -1.82 -1.58 63.75
N MET A 623 -1.05 -2.49 63.14
CA MET A 623 -0.22 -3.49 63.86
C MET A 623 0.48 -4.51 62.92
N ILE A 624 1.82 -4.46 62.96
CA ILE A 624 2.75 -5.60 63.17
C ILE A 624 2.94 -6.62 62.02
N MET A 625 4.14 -6.62 61.42
CA MET A 625 5.22 -7.63 61.64
C MET A 625 6.41 -7.25 60.75
N GLY A 626 7.51 -6.82 61.38
CA GLY A 626 8.74 -6.41 60.70
C GLY A 626 9.69 -7.54 60.32
N TYR A 627 10.80 -7.19 59.68
CA TYR A 627 12.16 -7.75 59.84
C TYR A 627 13.11 -7.00 58.88
N ASP A 628 14.06 -6.24 59.44
CA ASP A 628 15.32 -5.85 58.78
C ASP A 628 16.36 -6.98 58.98
N PRO A 629 17.38 -7.11 58.11
CA PRO A 629 18.66 -6.49 58.48
C PRO A 629 19.47 -5.83 57.32
N PRO A 630 20.47 -5.01 57.67
CA PRO A 630 21.15 -4.05 56.78
C PRO A 630 22.54 -4.54 56.33
N MET A 631 23.09 -3.92 55.28
CA MET A 631 24.54 -3.91 54.97
C MET A 631 24.88 -2.75 54.00
N PRO A 632 26.15 -2.33 53.87
CA PRO A 632 26.59 -0.99 54.29
C PRO A 632 27.10 -0.13 53.14
N GLY A 633 27.18 1.18 53.39
CA GLY A 633 27.77 2.15 52.47
C GLY A 633 29.29 2.07 52.37
N LEU A 634 29.85 2.83 51.42
CA LEU A 634 31.19 3.46 51.40
C LEU A 634 31.31 4.32 50.10
N PRO A 635 32.29 5.25 49.99
CA PRO A 635 32.07 6.65 49.60
C PRO A 635 33.01 7.17 48.48
N PHE A 636 33.02 8.50 48.30
CA PHE A 636 33.99 9.37 47.57
C PHE A 636 33.81 9.43 46.03
N ALA A 637 34.11 10.52 45.31
CA ALA A 637 34.85 11.73 45.61
C ALA A 637 34.38 12.90 44.71
N ASP A 638 34.49 14.11 45.23
CA ASP A 638 34.55 15.37 44.47
C ASP A 638 35.89 15.45 43.71
N GLU A 639 35.87 15.95 42.47
CA GLU A 639 37.04 16.54 41.83
C GLU A 639 36.67 17.87 41.16
N ASP A 640 37.33 18.91 41.66
CA ASP A 640 37.48 20.25 41.12
C ASP A 640 38.13 20.24 39.73
N VAL A 641 37.67 21.12 38.83
CA VAL A 641 38.51 21.57 37.70
C VAL A 641 38.38 23.09 37.54
N ASP A 642 39.53 23.73 37.72
CA ASP A 642 39.80 25.14 37.58
C ASP A 642 39.71 25.68 36.13
N ALA A 643 39.36 26.97 36.10
CA ALA A 643 39.58 28.02 35.12
C ALA A 643 40.77 27.91 34.15
N LEU A 644 40.51 28.28 32.88
CA LEU A 644 41.38 29.05 31.96
C LEU A 644 40.44 29.80 30.98
N ASP A 645 40.26 31.12 31.05
CA ASP A 645 41.15 32.23 30.65
C ASP A 645 41.32 32.39 29.13
N GLY A 646 40.61 33.40 28.60
CA GLY A 646 41.16 34.43 27.72
C GLY A 646 41.44 34.09 26.25
N SER A 647 40.65 34.65 25.33
CA SER A 647 41.19 35.61 24.35
C SER A 647 40.09 36.25 23.51
N ASP A 648 40.02 37.58 23.64
CA ASP A 648 39.34 38.51 22.74
C ASP A 648 40.02 38.49 21.36
N VAL A 649 39.21 38.46 20.29
CA VAL A 649 39.65 38.86 18.96
C VAL A 649 38.55 39.71 18.31
N ASP A 650 38.79 41.03 18.32
CA ASP A 650 38.12 42.02 17.48
C ASP A 650 38.44 41.76 16.00
N PHE A 651 37.43 41.79 15.14
CA PHE A 651 37.59 42.10 13.72
C PHE A 651 36.38 42.88 13.20
N ASP A 652 36.55 44.20 13.15
CA ASP A 652 35.87 45.07 12.20
C ASP A 652 36.41 44.77 10.79
N ASP A 653 35.53 44.66 9.80
CA ASP A 653 35.83 45.18 8.46
C ASP A 653 34.52 45.42 7.68
N GLU A 654 34.25 46.72 7.50
CA GLU A 654 33.30 47.30 6.57
C GLU A 654 33.71 46.97 5.12
N VAL A 655 32.80 46.46 4.30
CA VAL A 655 32.91 46.60 2.84
C VAL A 655 31.55 46.98 2.26
N GLU A 656 31.47 48.26 1.91
CA GLU A 656 30.48 48.84 1.00
C GLU A 656 30.55 48.15 -0.38
N SER A 657 29.41 47.77 -0.94
CA SER A 657 29.30 47.56 -2.39
C SER A 657 27.91 47.94 -2.88
N GLU A 658 27.82 49.19 -3.33
CA GLU A 658 26.76 49.69 -4.20
C GLU A 658 26.72 48.90 -5.52
N GLY A 659 25.52 48.54 -5.98
CA GLY A 659 25.34 47.75 -7.20
C GLY A 659 23.90 47.75 -7.71
N SER A 660 23.45 48.90 -8.19
CA SER A 660 22.21 49.13 -8.93
C SER A 660 22.05 48.24 -10.17
N TYR A 661 20.90 47.56 -10.33
CA TYR A 661 20.12 47.23 -11.55
C TYR A 661 18.81 46.61 -11.05
N GLY A 662 17.61 46.78 -11.58
CA GLY A 662 17.06 47.45 -12.75
C GLY A 662 15.59 47.02 -12.81
N SER A 663 14.69 47.99 -12.76
CA SER A 663 13.23 47.87 -12.70
C SER A 663 12.60 47.02 -13.82
N LEU A 664 11.67 46.11 -13.49
CA LEU A 664 10.59 45.65 -14.36
C LEU A 664 9.31 45.33 -13.55
N THR A 665 8.37 46.28 -13.62
CA THR A 665 6.89 46.17 -13.67
C THR A 665 6.20 44.93 -13.07
N SER A 666 5.58 45.12 -11.92
CA SER A 666 4.47 44.31 -11.40
C SER A 666 3.13 44.92 -11.82
N GLU A 667 2.33 44.17 -12.58
CA GLU A 667 0.90 44.44 -12.77
C GLU A 667 0.16 43.76 -11.61
N GLU A 668 -0.38 44.57 -10.70
CA GLU A 668 -1.37 44.17 -9.70
C GLU A 668 -2.73 44.05 -10.39
N ILE A 669 -3.35 42.88 -10.29
CA ILE A 669 -4.75 42.67 -10.65
C ILE A 669 -5.49 42.39 -9.35
N ASP A 670 -6.16 43.42 -8.85
CA ASP A 670 -7.19 43.33 -7.83
C ASP A 670 -8.43 42.65 -8.43
N HIS A 671 -8.95 41.65 -7.74
CA HIS A 671 -10.30 41.14 -7.96
C HIS A 671 -11.03 41.08 -6.61
N ASP A 672 -11.64 42.21 -6.27
CA ASP A 672 -12.88 42.27 -5.50
C ASP A 672 -14.01 41.74 -6.40
N ASP A 673 -14.85 40.84 -5.91
CA ASP A 673 -16.21 40.64 -6.42
C ASP A 673 -17.08 40.11 -5.27
N ASP A 674 -17.74 41.07 -4.62
CA ASP A 674 -18.96 40.92 -3.84
C ASP A 674 -20.10 40.42 -4.73
N LEU A 675 -20.79 39.35 -4.32
CA LEU A 675 -22.14 39.04 -4.80
C LEU A 675 -23.00 38.57 -3.62
N GLU A 676 -23.58 39.56 -2.93
CA GLU A 676 -24.88 39.42 -2.27
C GLU A 676 -25.95 39.42 -3.37
N ASP A 677 -26.75 38.36 -3.44
CA ASP A 677 -27.99 38.37 -4.23
C ASP A 677 -29.16 37.97 -3.30
N ASP A 678 -29.98 38.99 -3.08
CA ASP A 678 -31.33 38.96 -2.54
C ASP A 678 -32.20 37.91 -3.26
N PHE A 679 -32.99 37.14 -2.49
CA PHE A 679 -34.19 36.53 -3.04
C PHE A 679 -35.39 36.73 -2.13
N ASP A 680 -36.44 37.22 -2.79
CA ASP A 680 -37.62 37.83 -2.25
C ASP A 680 -38.55 36.88 -1.49
N GLU A 681 -39.07 37.48 -0.43
CA GLU A 681 -40.35 37.30 0.23
C GLU A 681 -41.50 37.07 -0.77
N ASP A 682 -42.15 35.90 -0.73
CA ASP A 682 -43.52 35.72 -1.24
C ASP A 682 -44.25 34.64 -0.42
N GLY A 683 -45.29 35.09 0.29
CA GLY A 683 -46.07 34.29 1.21
C GLY A 683 -47.07 33.36 0.53
N LEU A 684 -47.39 32.26 1.22
CA LEU A 684 -48.63 31.52 1.02
C LEU A 684 -49.15 30.99 2.36
N ASP A 685 -50.29 31.54 2.76
CA ASP A 685 -51.21 30.97 3.74
C ASP A 685 -51.78 29.66 3.20
N SER A 686 -51.66 28.58 3.97
CA SER A 686 -52.59 27.45 3.85
C SER A 686 -52.84 26.81 5.20
N GLU A 687 -53.97 27.18 5.80
CA GLU A 687 -54.69 26.43 6.83
C GLU A 687 -54.96 25.01 6.31
N LEU A 688 -54.54 23.98 7.05
CA LEU A 688 -55.06 22.62 6.86
C LEU A 688 -55.42 21.95 8.18
N ASP A 689 -56.67 21.48 8.16
CA ASP A 689 -57.49 20.82 9.17
C ASP A 689 -56.88 19.50 9.65
N TYR A 690 -56.82 19.32 10.97
CA TYR A 690 -56.58 18.03 11.60
C TYR A 690 -57.93 17.33 11.86
N SER A 691 -58.21 16.23 11.15
CA SER A 691 -59.24 15.28 11.58
C SER A 691 -58.87 13.82 11.29
N ASP A 692 -59.05 13.02 12.34
CA ASP A 692 -59.44 11.60 12.41
C ASP A 692 -58.58 10.49 11.79
N GLY A 693 -57.75 9.93 12.68
CA GLY A 693 -57.74 8.53 13.11
C GLY A 693 -58.29 7.42 12.21
N ASP A 694 -57.45 6.42 11.94
CA ASP A 694 -57.87 5.03 12.06
C ASP A 694 -56.71 4.10 12.44
N SER A 695 -56.96 3.28 13.45
CA SER A 695 -56.00 2.38 14.10
C SER A 695 -56.00 1.01 13.42
N LEU A 696 -54.84 0.59 12.88
CA LEU A 696 -54.58 -0.80 12.49
C LEU A 696 -53.39 -1.35 13.27
N GLU A 697 -53.69 -1.77 14.51
CA GLU A 697 -52.89 -2.75 15.24
C GLU A 697 -53.12 -4.14 14.65
N GLY A 698 -52.05 -4.82 14.24
CA GLY A 698 -52.13 -6.26 14.02
C GLY A 698 -51.23 -6.81 12.92
N ARG A 699 -49.91 -6.77 13.13
CA ARG A 699 -48.91 -7.78 12.73
C ARG A 699 -47.49 -7.19 12.82
N ARG A 700 -46.88 -7.28 14.00
CA ARG A 700 -45.43 -7.16 14.16
C ARG A 700 -44.98 -8.19 15.18
N ASN A 701 -44.47 -9.31 14.66
CA ASN A 701 -43.53 -10.21 15.34
C ASN A 701 -42.95 -11.14 14.27
N GLU A 702 -42.21 -10.55 13.32
CA GLU A 702 -41.13 -11.26 12.63
C GLU A 702 -39.86 -10.48 12.95
N SER A 703 -39.07 -11.03 13.88
CA SER A 703 -37.72 -10.58 14.18
C SER A 703 -36.87 -10.74 12.92
N MET A 704 -36.58 -9.61 12.24
CA MET A 704 -35.63 -9.58 11.14
C MET A 704 -34.22 -9.58 11.73
N ALA A 705 -33.57 -10.74 11.62
CA ALA A 705 -32.17 -10.92 11.94
C ALA A 705 -31.31 -9.90 11.18
N TYR A 706 -30.43 -9.27 11.95
CA TYR A 706 -29.43 -8.29 11.55
C TYR A 706 -28.53 -8.82 10.42
N TYR A 707 -27.89 -7.89 9.71
CA TYR A 707 -26.70 -8.17 8.92
C TYR A 707 -25.55 -8.52 9.87
N GLU A 708 -25.56 -9.75 10.39
CA GLU A 708 -24.37 -10.36 10.96
C GLU A 708 -23.37 -10.56 9.81
N TRP A 709 -22.42 -9.63 9.72
CA TRP A 709 -21.17 -9.81 8.96
C TRP A 709 -20.30 -10.96 9.53
N ASP A 710 -20.74 -11.60 10.61
CA ASP A 710 -20.08 -12.73 11.27
C ASP A 710 -20.34 -14.09 10.60
N CYS A 711 -21.12 -14.16 9.52
CA CYS A 711 -21.46 -15.43 8.85
C CYS A 711 -20.65 -15.74 7.57
N PHE A 712 -19.52 -15.07 7.33
CA PHE A 712 -18.54 -15.51 6.34
C PHE A 712 -17.29 -16.10 7.02
N TYR A 713 -17.46 -17.25 7.70
CA TYR A 713 -16.37 -18.14 8.11
C TYR A 713 -16.77 -19.61 8.00
#